data_AF-A0A3C1VGB9-F1
#
_entry.id   AF-A0A3C1VGB9-F1
#
_cell.length_a   1.000
_cell.length_b   1.000
_cell.length_c   1.000
_cell.angle_alpha   90.00
_cell.angle_beta   90.00
_cell.angle_gamma   90.00
#
_symmetry.space_group_name_H-M   'P 1'
#
loop_
_entity.id
_entity.type
_entity.pdbx_description
1 polymer ?
#
loop_
_entity_poly.entity_id
_entity_poly.type
_entity_poly.pdbx_seq_one_letter_code
_entity_poly.pdbx_strand_id
1 'polypeptide(L)'
;MKTKLPSPYIVLALLALATLNSPLSTAFAQGTAFTYQGRLNDGASPATGIYDLRFAIYDALNSGAQQGSLLTNSATAVSNGLFSVTLDFGSQFSGANRWLDIGLRTNGGGAFSPLSPRQPLMPTPHAIYAANAGSAATATTAGSATSATSASTATTANNFSGSLSGDVTGTQGATVVASVGGQTAANVASGASAANSAASLNIANTIVKRDPSGNFSAGIITANLAGNATTATTATNLIGNVSDARLSTNVALLTIPNTSASATATPIVNGGFITGANVTSGGSGYVLAPTVTVYDSTGIGAVIIANISGGSVVSLTVQNPGSSYSGGTTLTLTAPPSNASQVFSGVNIFNGVNTFTNTSNGFTGSFTGNGAGLTNLGAINLSGIVPDARLSANVALLNGSPNFSGAVTASSFSGSGTSLTGLNASQLASGTVPAAALGNAWQVGGNSGTTPGTQFVGTTDNQALEFKVNGSRALRLEPNATSPNVIGGYSGNHLAAGLAGATISGGGWNGNTNSIFADYSAIGGGIGNAIQPSAPWSTIGGGYNNTIQPSAYYSAIGGGGGNTIQTGASDSTIGGGSGNTIQTNANDSTIGGGMGNTIQTNGQFAMIPGGRQNLATNYAFAAGYNARATNTGAFVWSDSTGTLTASTNANSVTMRASGGFRFFTGTGPVGASLAAGGTAWGVISDRNAKKNFQPVDGLEVLEKLSAIPVQHWNYKWEPDDAVPHIGPMAQDFKSAFYPGRDDKSITTLEFDGVELAAIQGLNQKLEETRAENAELKQNLAELKQLVQSLAEKK
;
A
#
# COMPACT_ATOMS: atom_id res chain seq x y z
N MET A 1 42.80 28.75 -43.65
CA MET A 1 41.53 29.50 -43.73
C MET A 1 40.49 28.73 -42.93
N LYS A 2 39.96 29.34 -41.86
CA LYS A 2 39.05 28.74 -40.86
C LYS A 2 37.60 28.96 -41.29
N THR A 3 36.74 27.94 -41.26
CA THR A 3 35.27 28.05 -41.15
C THR A 3 34.70 26.66 -40.78
N LYS A 4 34.59 26.34 -39.48
CA LYS A 4 33.37 26.38 -38.64
C LYS A 4 32.19 25.52 -39.14
N LEU A 5 32.11 24.29 -38.61
CA LEU A 5 30.91 23.45 -38.53
C LEU A 5 29.94 24.00 -37.45
N PRO A 6 28.61 24.00 -37.64
CA PRO A 6 27.67 24.28 -36.57
C PRO A 6 27.24 22.98 -35.84
N SER A 7 27.50 23.03 -34.54
CA SER A 7 27.09 22.21 -33.40
C SER A 7 25.67 21.57 -33.44
N PRO A 8 25.50 20.29 -33.04
CA PRO A 8 24.21 19.57 -32.97
C PRO A 8 23.39 19.87 -31.69
N TYR A 9 23.83 20.80 -30.84
CA TYR A 9 23.24 21.01 -29.51
C TYR A 9 22.02 21.96 -29.47
N ILE A 10 21.57 22.52 -30.59
CA ILE A 10 20.40 23.44 -30.62
C ILE A 10 19.08 22.73 -30.95
N VAL A 11 19.10 21.60 -31.68
CA VAL A 11 17.86 20.86 -31.99
C VAL A 11 17.38 20.02 -30.79
N LEU A 12 18.30 19.59 -29.92
CA LEU A 12 17.96 18.88 -28.69
C LEU A 12 17.32 19.80 -27.63
N ALA A 13 17.60 21.11 -27.67
CA ALA A 13 16.98 22.10 -26.78
C ALA A 13 15.57 22.51 -27.22
N LEU A 14 15.25 22.46 -28.52
CA LEU A 14 13.88 22.73 -29.00
C LEU A 14 12.94 21.52 -28.88
N LEU A 15 13.44 20.28 -28.87
CA LEU A 15 12.61 19.10 -28.63
C LEU A 15 12.33 18.86 -27.14
N ALA A 16 13.21 19.34 -26.25
CA ALA A 16 13.00 19.33 -24.79
C ALA A 16 12.02 20.43 -24.31
N LEU A 17 11.76 21.47 -25.12
CA LEU A 17 10.75 22.50 -24.83
C LEU A 17 9.35 22.15 -25.37
N ALA A 18 9.20 21.07 -26.14
CA ALA A 18 7.94 20.64 -26.73
C ALA A 18 7.20 19.53 -25.94
N THR A 19 7.77 19.03 -24.84
CA THR A 19 7.16 17.99 -23.98
C THR A 19 6.87 18.45 -22.53
N LEU A 20 7.16 19.72 -22.21
CA LEU A 20 6.94 20.31 -20.87
C LEU A 20 5.61 21.07 -20.72
N ASN A 21 4.65 20.86 -21.62
CA ASN A 21 3.32 21.47 -21.53
C ASN A 21 2.16 20.46 -21.67
N SER A 22 2.32 19.29 -21.04
CA SER A 22 1.15 18.51 -20.61
C SER A 22 0.70 19.09 -19.27
N PRO A 23 -0.46 19.77 -19.17
CA PRO A 23 -0.98 20.16 -17.86
C PRO A 23 -1.13 18.90 -17.01
N LEU A 24 -0.66 18.96 -15.75
CA LEU A 24 -1.06 18.00 -14.74
C LEU A 24 -2.59 17.91 -14.76
N SER A 25 -3.11 16.78 -15.25
CA SER A 25 -4.50 16.40 -15.01
C SER A 25 -4.62 16.03 -13.53
N THR A 26 -4.73 17.06 -12.70
CA THR A 26 -5.55 16.94 -11.49
C THR A 26 -6.91 16.46 -11.98
N ALA A 27 -7.26 15.22 -11.69
CA ALA A 27 -8.62 14.75 -11.88
C ALA A 27 -9.52 15.62 -10.99
N PHE A 28 -10.00 16.73 -11.53
CA PHE A 28 -11.20 17.37 -11.02
C PHE A 28 -12.30 16.33 -11.08
N ALA A 29 -13.08 16.20 -10.00
CA ALA A 29 -14.35 15.52 -10.07
C ALA A 29 -15.05 15.96 -11.36
N GLN A 30 -15.53 15.00 -12.15
CA GLN A 30 -16.25 15.30 -13.39
C GLN A 30 -17.32 16.35 -13.06
N GLY A 31 -17.29 17.48 -13.78
CA GLY A 31 -18.23 18.58 -13.54
C GLY A 31 -19.67 18.10 -13.65
N THR A 32 -20.59 18.78 -12.98
CA THR A 32 -22.02 18.42 -12.93
C THR A 32 -22.78 18.77 -14.22
N ALA A 33 -22.09 19.39 -15.19
CA ALA A 33 -22.62 19.75 -16.49
C ALA A 33 -22.69 18.56 -17.46
N PHE A 34 -23.78 18.44 -18.22
CA PHE A 34 -23.96 17.49 -19.31
C PHE A 34 -24.55 18.15 -20.56
N THR A 35 -24.30 17.55 -21.73
CA THR A 35 -24.89 18.01 -23.00
C THR A 35 -26.24 17.35 -23.23
N TYR A 36 -27.28 18.16 -23.45
CA TYR A 36 -28.61 17.70 -23.84
C TYR A 36 -28.87 18.05 -25.31
N GLN A 37 -29.21 17.03 -26.10
CA GLN A 37 -29.62 17.19 -27.49
C GLN A 37 -31.11 16.86 -27.61
N GLY A 38 -31.87 17.75 -28.23
CA GLY A 38 -33.31 17.61 -28.40
C GLY A 38 -33.75 17.91 -29.83
N ARG A 39 -34.96 17.45 -30.16
CA ARG A 39 -35.65 17.81 -31.39
C ARG A 39 -36.94 18.57 -31.06
N LEU A 40 -37.08 19.78 -31.59
CA LEU A 40 -38.25 20.63 -31.51
C LEU A 40 -39.01 20.60 -32.84
N ASN A 41 -40.31 20.35 -32.78
CA ASN A 41 -41.22 20.51 -33.91
C ASN A 41 -42.20 21.65 -33.60
N ASP A 42 -42.53 22.45 -34.61
CA ASP A 42 -43.65 23.37 -34.59
C ASP A 42 -44.83 22.69 -35.31
N GLY A 43 -45.79 22.18 -34.53
CA GLY A 43 -46.80 21.25 -35.03
C GLY A 43 -46.16 19.96 -35.58
N ALA A 44 -46.47 19.63 -36.84
CA ALA A 44 -45.91 18.46 -37.54
C ALA A 44 -44.58 18.74 -38.26
N SER A 45 -44.12 20.00 -38.30
CA SER A 45 -42.94 20.42 -39.05
C SER A 45 -41.73 20.67 -38.12
N PRO A 46 -40.50 20.31 -38.50
CA PRO A 46 -39.32 20.60 -37.68
C PRO A 46 -39.10 22.11 -37.53
N ALA A 47 -38.91 22.58 -36.30
CA ALA A 47 -38.72 24.00 -36.01
C ALA A 47 -37.34 24.50 -36.48
N THR A 48 -37.26 25.71 -37.03
CA THR A 48 -35.97 26.37 -37.36
C THR A 48 -36.00 27.82 -36.89
N GLY A 49 -34.94 28.29 -36.25
CA GLY A 49 -34.85 29.65 -35.71
C GLY A 49 -34.08 29.73 -34.38
N ILE A 50 -34.21 30.87 -33.70
CA ILE A 50 -33.58 31.16 -32.41
C ILE A 50 -34.63 31.11 -31.31
N TYR A 51 -34.39 30.29 -30.28
CA TYR A 51 -35.34 30.05 -29.18
C TYR A 51 -34.66 30.26 -27.83
N ASP A 52 -35.39 30.83 -26.87
CA ASP A 52 -34.99 30.73 -25.47
C ASP A 52 -35.55 29.42 -24.91
N LEU A 53 -34.67 28.58 -24.39
CA LEU A 53 -35.01 27.30 -23.80
C LEU A 53 -34.76 27.35 -22.29
N ARG A 54 -35.76 26.95 -21.51
CA ARG A 54 -35.71 26.94 -20.06
C ARG A 54 -35.85 25.52 -19.56
N PHE A 55 -34.96 25.10 -18.67
CA PHE A 55 -34.88 23.74 -18.18
C PHE A 55 -34.99 23.70 -16.65
N ALA A 56 -35.83 22.80 -16.16
CA ALA A 56 -35.92 22.44 -14.74
C ALA A 56 -35.94 20.92 -14.61
N ILE A 57 -35.42 20.40 -13.51
CA ILE A 57 -35.53 18.98 -13.19
C ILE A 57 -36.50 18.79 -12.02
N TYR A 58 -37.25 17.70 -12.05
CA TYR A 58 -38.26 17.33 -11.05
C TYR A 58 -38.06 15.90 -10.57
N ASP A 59 -38.54 15.61 -9.37
CA ASP A 59 -38.48 14.29 -8.73
C ASP A 59 -39.66 13.35 -9.09
N ALA A 60 -40.62 13.81 -9.89
CA ALA A 60 -41.70 13.01 -10.44
C ALA A 60 -42.19 13.53 -11.80
N LEU A 61 -42.78 12.63 -12.60
CA LEU A 61 -43.38 12.94 -13.90
C LEU A 61 -44.51 13.98 -13.79
N ASN A 62 -45.38 13.82 -12.79
CA ASN A 62 -46.53 14.69 -12.49
C ASN A 62 -46.43 15.20 -11.05
N SER A 63 -46.73 16.48 -10.81
CA SER A 63 -46.78 17.10 -9.47
C SER A 63 -45.52 16.96 -8.59
N GLY A 64 -44.36 16.66 -9.18
CA GLY A 64 -43.08 16.60 -8.46
C GLY A 64 -42.58 17.97 -8.01
N ALA A 65 -41.67 17.99 -7.03
CA ALA A 65 -40.95 19.18 -6.58
C ALA A 65 -39.73 19.43 -7.48
N GLN A 66 -39.47 20.71 -7.79
CA GLN A 66 -38.28 21.09 -8.57
C GLN A 66 -37.02 20.81 -7.76
N GLN A 67 -36.02 20.21 -8.42
CA GLN A 67 -34.70 19.96 -7.89
C GLN A 67 -33.70 20.91 -8.57
N GLY A 68 -32.79 21.51 -7.80
CA GLY A 68 -31.81 22.47 -8.32
C GLY A 68 -32.38 23.77 -8.91
N SER A 69 -31.49 24.60 -9.45
CA SER A 69 -31.83 25.89 -10.06
C SER A 69 -32.48 25.74 -11.43
N LEU A 70 -33.36 26.68 -11.76
CA LEU A 70 -33.94 26.83 -13.09
C LEU A 70 -32.87 27.36 -14.06
N LEU A 71 -32.62 26.66 -15.16
CA LEU A 71 -31.64 27.06 -16.17
C LEU A 71 -32.34 27.71 -17.36
N THR A 72 -31.78 28.79 -17.92
CA THR A 72 -32.30 29.42 -19.13
C THR A 72 -31.18 29.63 -20.14
N ASN A 73 -31.26 28.93 -21.27
CA ASN A 73 -30.38 29.07 -22.42
C ASN A 73 -31.05 30.02 -23.42
N SER A 74 -30.65 31.29 -23.38
CA SER A 74 -31.19 32.30 -24.30
C SER A 74 -30.55 32.17 -25.68
N ALA A 75 -31.31 32.52 -26.71
CA ALA A 75 -30.86 32.53 -28.10
C ALA A 75 -30.26 31.20 -28.62
N THR A 76 -30.82 30.06 -28.22
CA THR A 76 -30.41 28.74 -28.71
C THR A 76 -30.80 28.56 -30.17
N ALA A 77 -29.83 28.28 -31.04
CA ALA A 77 -30.09 27.97 -32.44
C ALA A 77 -30.71 26.58 -32.59
N VAL A 78 -31.85 26.52 -33.28
CA VAL A 78 -32.55 25.30 -33.66
C VAL A 78 -32.54 25.21 -35.18
N SER A 79 -32.04 24.11 -35.73
CA SER A 79 -31.95 23.90 -37.19
C SER A 79 -32.54 22.55 -37.55
N ASN A 80 -33.55 22.55 -38.44
CA ASN A 80 -34.29 21.35 -38.82
C ASN A 80 -34.79 20.54 -37.61
N GLY A 81 -35.25 21.26 -36.59
CA GLY A 81 -35.71 20.77 -35.30
C GLY A 81 -34.61 20.43 -34.31
N LEU A 82 -33.34 20.29 -34.69
CA LEU A 82 -32.29 19.86 -33.77
C LEU A 82 -31.66 21.03 -33.00
N PHE A 83 -31.39 20.82 -31.72
CA PHE A 83 -30.60 21.72 -30.88
C PHE A 83 -29.72 20.94 -29.90
N SER A 84 -28.66 21.60 -29.43
CA SER A 84 -27.74 21.08 -28.42
C SER A 84 -27.44 22.17 -27.41
N VAL A 85 -27.58 21.87 -26.12
CA VAL A 85 -27.30 22.81 -25.01
C VAL A 85 -26.52 22.10 -23.91
N THR A 86 -25.72 22.85 -23.16
CA THR A 86 -25.08 22.37 -21.93
C THR A 86 -25.95 22.74 -20.74
N LEU A 87 -26.26 21.76 -19.88
CA LEU A 87 -27.07 21.90 -18.68
C LEU A 87 -26.24 21.52 -17.46
N ASP A 88 -26.26 22.36 -16.43
CA ASP A 88 -25.61 22.08 -15.14
C ASP A 88 -26.56 22.43 -14.00
N PHE A 89 -27.16 21.40 -13.39
CA PHE A 89 -28.06 21.56 -12.25
C PHE A 89 -27.34 21.41 -10.90
N GLY A 90 -26.01 21.26 -10.89
CA GLY A 90 -25.25 20.89 -9.71
C GLY A 90 -25.47 19.44 -9.28
N SER A 91 -25.35 19.16 -7.99
CA SER A 91 -25.35 17.81 -7.38
C SER A 91 -26.74 17.16 -7.25
N GLN A 92 -27.57 17.23 -8.29
CA GLN A 92 -28.99 16.80 -8.23
C GLN A 92 -29.23 15.36 -8.72
N PHE A 93 -28.20 14.67 -9.20
CA PHE A 93 -28.26 13.32 -9.78
C PHE A 93 -27.68 12.26 -8.82
N SER A 94 -28.21 12.16 -7.61
CA SER A 94 -27.77 11.21 -6.57
C SER A 94 -28.24 9.75 -6.76
N GLY A 95 -28.73 9.40 -7.95
CA GLY A 95 -29.23 8.06 -8.29
C GLY A 95 -30.76 7.89 -8.27
N ALA A 96 -31.51 8.87 -7.77
CA ALA A 96 -32.97 8.89 -7.91
C ALA A 96 -33.39 9.34 -9.32
N ASN A 97 -34.52 8.82 -9.83
CA ASN A 97 -35.07 9.21 -11.14
C ASN A 97 -35.33 10.72 -11.19
N ARG A 98 -35.07 11.33 -12.35
CA ARG A 98 -35.32 12.76 -12.62
C ARG A 98 -36.12 12.93 -13.90
N TRP A 99 -36.93 13.98 -13.94
CA TRP A 99 -37.73 14.36 -15.10
C TRP A 99 -37.38 15.79 -15.52
N LEU A 100 -36.97 15.96 -16.77
CA LEU A 100 -36.65 17.24 -17.38
C LEU A 100 -37.92 17.91 -17.90
N ASP A 101 -38.19 19.09 -17.38
CA ASP A 101 -39.20 20.03 -17.85
C ASP A 101 -38.52 21.04 -18.78
N ILE A 102 -39.09 21.23 -19.97
CA ILE A 102 -38.55 22.13 -20.98
C ILE A 102 -39.62 23.16 -21.33
N GLY A 103 -39.35 24.43 -21.02
CA GLY A 103 -40.14 25.57 -21.47
C GLY A 103 -39.47 26.24 -22.65
N LEU A 104 -40.25 26.69 -23.64
CA LEU A 104 -39.70 27.43 -24.79
C LEU A 104 -40.45 28.76 -25.01
N ARG A 105 -39.75 29.72 -25.62
CA ARG A 105 -40.35 30.90 -26.25
C ARG A 105 -39.50 31.34 -27.45
N THR A 106 -40.12 31.97 -28.43
CA THR A 106 -39.43 32.57 -29.58
C THR A 106 -39.16 34.06 -29.31
N ASN A 107 -38.01 34.56 -29.78
CA ASN A 107 -37.71 36.00 -29.86
C ASN A 107 -37.68 36.79 -28.53
N GLY A 108 -37.34 36.16 -27.40
CA GLY A 108 -37.06 36.88 -26.14
C GLY A 108 -38.26 37.52 -25.42
N GLY A 109 -39.46 37.50 -26.01
CA GLY A 109 -40.69 38.10 -25.47
C GLY A 109 -41.76 37.06 -25.13
N GLY A 110 -42.46 37.24 -24.00
CA GLY A 110 -43.56 36.37 -23.57
C GLY A 110 -43.19 35.33 -22.49
N ALA A 111 -44.22 34.65 -21.97
CA ALA A 111 -44.08 33.55 -21.01
C ALA A 111 -43.59 32.28 -21.71
N PHE A 112 -42.81 31.45 -21.00
CA PHE A 112 -42.35 30.16 -21.51
C PHE A 112 -43.51 29.15 -21.58
N SER A 113 -43.70 28.54 -22.74
CA SER A 113 -44.66 27.46 -22.96
C SER A 113 -44.00 26.11 -22.64
N PRO A 114 -44.57 25.29 -21.72
CA PRO A 114 -43.99 23.99 -21.37
C PRO A 114 -44.24 22.92 -22.44
N LEU A 115 -43.24 22.08 -22.70
CA LEU A 115 -43.35 20.86 -23.49
C LEU A 115 -43.79 19.71 -22.58
N SER A 116 -45.06 19.34 -22.69
CA SER A 116 -45.64 18.22 -21.93
C SER A 116 -45.73 16.95 -22.78
N PRO A 117 -45.46 15.76 -22.21
CA PRO A 117 -45.03 15.49 -20.82
C PRO A 117 -43.53 15.72 -20.60
N ARG A 118 -43.14 15.87 -19.33
CA ARG A 118 -41.71 15.94 -18.92
C ARG A 118 -40.95 14.70 -19.39
N GLN A 119 -39.72 14.90 -19.81
CA GLN A 119 -38.89 13.83 -20.35
C GLN A 119 -38.10 13.14 -19.23
N PRO A 120 -38.12 11.80 -19.10
CA PRO A 120 -37.30 11.12 -18.10
C PRO A 120 -35.81 11.30 -18.42
N LEU A 121 -35.04 11.78 -17.45
CA LEU A 121 -33.58 11.70 -17.46
C LEU A 121 -33.19 10.42 -16.76
N MET A 122 -32.91 9.39 -17.56
CA MET A 122 -32.29 8.18 -17.04
C MET A 122 -30.86 8.50 -16.63
N PRO A 123 -30.36 7.96 -15.50
CA PRO A 123 -28.97 8.11 -15.15
C PRO A 123 -28.09 7.56 -16.28
N THR A 124 -27.30 8.39 -16.95
CA THR A 124 -26.14 7.93 -17.73
C THR A 124 -25.18 7.20 -16.78
N PRO A 125 -24.36 6.24 -17.26
CA PRO A 125 -23.49 5.48 -16.38
C PRO A 125 -22.44 6.42 -15.76
N HIS A 126 -22.77 6.97 -14.59
CA HIS A 126 -21.75 7.33 -13.64
C HIS A 126 -20.99 6.05 -13.36
N ALA A 127 -19.65 6.14 -13.43
CA ALA A 127 -18.78 5.24 -12.69
C ALA A 127 -19.44 5.03 -11.34
N ILE A 128 -19.85 3.78 -11.13
CA ILE A 128 -20.50 3.26 -9.94
C ILE A 128 -20.27 4.23 -8.79
N TYR A 129 -21.30 5.03 -8.50
CA TYR A 129 -21.46 5.52 -7.15
C TYR A 129 -21.46 4.24 -6.34
N ALA A 130 -20.30 3.90 -5.75
CA ALA A 130 -20.18 2.71 -4.96
C ALA A 130 -21.31 2.82 -3.96
N ALA A 131 -22.22 1.85 -3.95
CA ALA A 131 -23.25 1.75 -2.93
C ALA A 131 -22.64 1.82 -1.49
N ASN A 132 -21.31 1.67 -1.40
CA ASN A 132 -20.48 1.86 -0.21
C ASN A 132 -20.17 3.32 0.17
N ALA A 133 -20.23 4.31 -0.73
CA ALA A 133 -19.92 5.71 -0.41
C ALA A 133 -21.08 6.44 0.28
N GLY A 134 -22.32 6.16 -0.13
CA GLY A 134 -23.53 6.64 0.58
C GLY A 134 -23.79 5.87 1.88
N SER A 135 -23.44 4.58 1.93
CA SER A 135 -23.51 3.79 3.17
C SER A 135 -22.50 4.28 4.23
N ALA A 136 -21.38 4.91 3.84
CA ALA A 136 -20.40 5.45 4.79
C ALA A 136 -20.90 6.69 5.56
N ALA A 137 -21.93 7.39 5.06
CA ALA A 137 -22.49 8.56 5.74
C ALA A 137 -23.54 8.21 6.81
N THR A 138 -24.10 7.00 6.79
CA THR A 138 -25.18 6.57 7.72
C THR A 138 -25.05 5.14 8.27
N ALA A 139 -23.97 4.40 7.98
CA ALA A 139 -23.79 3.04 8.51
C ALA A 139 -23.44 3.05 10.00
N THR A 140 -24.38 2.62 10.84
CA THR A 140 -24.20 2.38 12.27
C THR A 140 -23.58 1.01 12.58
N THR A 141 -23.24 0.17 11.59
CA THR A 141 -22.57 -1.11 11.85
C THR A 141 -21.70 -1.58 10.66
N ALA A 142 -20.44 -1.17 10.63
CA ALA A 142 -19.42 -1.72 9.74
C ALA A 142 -18.46 -2.61 10.57
N GLY A 143 -18.54 -3.93 10.40
CA GLY A 143 -17.83 -4.93 11.21
C GLY A 143 -16.31 -5.01 11.04
N SER A 144 -15.65 -4.03 10.41
CA SER A 144 -14.19 -3.94 10.31
C SER A 144 -13.76 -2.52 9.94
N ALA A 145 -13.42 -1.70 10.94
CA ALA A 145 -12.91 -0.35 10.77
C ALA A 145 -11.66 -0.15 11.66
N THR A 146 -10.49 -0.54 11.14
CA THR A 146 -9.19 -0.39 11.82
C THR A 146 -8.61 1.04 11.73
N SER A 147 -9.38 2.03 11.24
CA SER A 147 -8.88 3.39 10.97
C SER A 147 -9.79 4.53 11.42
N ALA A 148 -10.75 4.29 12.32
CA ALA A 148 -11.53 5.37 12.93
C ALA A 148 -10.85 5.90 14.20
N THR A 149 -10.13 7.01 14.10
CA THR A 149 -9.52 7.74 15.24
C THR A 149 -10.52 8.61 16.03
N SER A 150 -11.83 8.44 15.84
CA SER A 150 -12.84 9.33 16.46
C SER A 150 -14.15 8.65 16.90
N ALA A 151 -14.17 7.34 17.15
CA ALA A 151 -15.34 6.69 17.77
C ALA A 151 -15.19 6.64 19.29
N SER A 152 -16.05 7.35 20.02
CA SER A 152 -15.97 7.47 21.49
C SER A 152 -16.67 6.35 22.28
N THR A 153 -17.39 5.42 21.62
CA THR A 153 -18.10 4.33 22.31
C THR A 153 -18.33 3.13 21.38
N ALA A 154 -17.79 1.96 21.74
CA ALA A 154 -18.09 0.67 21.11
C ALA A 154 -18.62 -0.30 22.16
N THR A 155 -19.86 -0.77 22.02
CA THR A 155 -20.59 -1.58 23.01
C THR A 155 -20.46 -3.11 22.82
N THR A 156 -19.82 -3.59 21.76
CA THR A 156 -19.76 -5.04 21.44
C THR A 156 -18.42 -5.51 20.84
N ALA A 157 -17.29 -5.02 21.34
CA ALA A 157 -15.98 -5.53 20.92
C ALA A 157 -15.66 -6.88 21.61
N ASN A 158 -15.50 -7.95 20.82
CA ASN A 158 -15.20 -9.30 21.32
C ASN A 158 -13.73 -9.47 21.79
N ASN A 159 -12.83 -8.56 21.41
CA ASN A 159 -11.43 -8.56 21.84
C ASN A 159 -10.82 -7.16 21.75
N PHE A 160 -10.03 -6.79 22.75
CA PHE A 160 -9.19 -5.60 22.73
C PHE A 160 -7.74 -6.02 22.42
N SER A 161 -7.17 -5.51 21.33
CA SER A 161 -5.74 -5.64 21.04
C SER A 161 -5.08 -4.26 21.16
N GLY A 162 -4.66 -3.92 22.38
CA GLY A 162 -4.00 -2.65 22.72
C GLY A 162 -3.90 -2.44 24.23
N SER A 163 -2.99 -1.56 24.67
CA SER A 163 -2.84 -1.19 26.08
C SER A 163 -3.92 -0.20 26.49
N LEU A 164 -4.69 -0.53 27.53
CA LEU A 164 -5.62 0.41 28.18
C LEU A 164 -4.80 1.40 29.03
N SER A 165 -5.01 2.70 28.85
CA SER A 165 -4.34 3.75 29.64
C SER A 165 -5.37 4.48 30.50
N GLY A 166 -5.18 4.45 31.83
CA GLY A 166 -6.09 5.05 32.82
C GLY A 166 -6.95 4.03 33.60
N ASP A 167 -7.70 4.52 34.58
CA ASP A 167 -8.62 3.72 35.40
C ASP A 167 -9.92 3.40 34.64
N VAL A 168 -10.29 2.13 34.63
CA VAL A 168 -11.55 1.66 34.04
C VAL A 168 -12.66 1.82 35.08
N THR A 169 -13.32 2.99 35.10
CA THR A 169 -14.38 3.31 36.07
C THR A 169 -15.66 3.76 35.37
N GLY A 170 -16.74 2.98 35.49
CA GLY A 170 -18.04 3.32 34.91
C GLY A 170 -19.16 2.40 35.40
N THR A 171 -20.36 2.97 35.64
CA THR A 171 -21.48 2.29 36.31
C THR A 171 -22.54 1.65 35.40
N GLN A 172 -22.37 1.59 34.09
CA GLN A 172 -23.12 0.70 33.18
C GLN A 172 -22.53 0.73 31.76
N GLY A 173 -22.21 -0.43 31.17
CA GLY A 173 -22.09 -0.64 29.71
C GLY A 173 -20.72 -0.51 29.02
N ALA A 174 -19.64 -0.13 29.73
CA ALA A 174 -18.28 -0.10 29.17
C ALA A 174 -17.38 -1.13 29.89
N THR A 175 -16.45 -1.72 29.14
CA THR A 175 -15.49 -2.79 29.53
C THR A 175 -15.21 -2.87 31.03
N VAL A 176 -15.57 -3.97 31.70
CA VAL A 176 -15.21 -4.23 33.11
C VAL A 176 -14.30 -5.45 33.16
N VAL A 177 -13.15 -5.35 33.83
CA VAL A 177 -12.35 -6.53 34.19
C VAL A 177 -13.02 -7.19 35.40
N ALA A 178 -13.78 -8.26 35.16
CA ALA A 178 -14.49 -8.95 36.24
C ALA A 178 -13.53 -9.79 37.10
N SER A 179 -12.54 -10.46 36.48
CA SER A 179 -11.53 -11.26 37.18
C SER A 179 -10.16 -11.24 36.47
N VAL A 180 -9.08 -11.39 37.24
CA VAL A 180 -7.71 -11.63 36.76
C VAL A 180 -7.24 -12.94 37.35
N GLY A 181 -6.97 -13.94 36.50
CA GLY A 181 -6.52 -15.27 36.96
C GLY A 181 -7.50 -15.99 37.89
N GLY A 182 -8.81 -15.76 37.74
CA GLY A 182 -9.86 -16.35 38.57
C GLY A 182 -10.28 -15.55 39.81
N GLN A 183 -9.57 -14.47 40.18
CA GLN A 183 -9.89 -13.59 41.32
C GLN A 183 -10.55 -12.30 40.85
N THR A 184 -11.52 -11.74 41.58
CA THR A 184 -12.21 -10.50 41.16
C THR A 184 -11.25 -9.31 41.08
N ALA A 185 -11.50 -8.35 40.17
CA ALA A 185 -10.64 -7.16 40.08
C ALA A 185 -10.61 -6.34 41.38
N ALA A 186 -11.70 -6.35 42.16
CA ALA A 186 -11.72 -5.79 43.51
C ALA A 186 -10.73 -6.50 44.45
N ASN A 187 -10.69 -7.84 44.44
CA ASN A 187 -9.74 -8.60 45.26
C ASN A 187 -8.28 -8.38 44.84
N VAL A 188 -8.03 -8.21 43.54
CA VAL A 188 -6.68 -7.92 43.00
C VAL A 188 -6.24 -6.52 43.43
N ALA A 189 -7.13 -5.52 43.34
CA ALA A 189 -6.86 -4.17 43.81
C ALA A 189 -6.63 -4.14 45.33
N SER A 190 -7.47 -4.82 46.13
CA SER A 190 -7.27 -4.92 47.58
C SER A 190 -5.96 -5.62 47.96
N GLY A 191 -5.56 -6.68 47.23
CA GLY A 191 -4.27 -7.34 47.42
C GLY A 191 -3.08 -6.45 47.07
N ALA A 192 -3.16 -5.70 45.97
CA ALA A 192 -2.13 -4.75 45.56
C ALA A 192 -1.99 -3.60 46.57
N SER A 193 -3.11 -3.04 47.05
CA SER A 193 -3.10 -1.99 48.08
C SER A 193 -2.54 -2.51 49.41
N ALA A 194 -2.87 -3.74 49.82
CA ALA A 194 -2.34 -4.35 51.04
C ALA A 194 -0.82 -4.63 50.95
N ALA A 195 -0.33 -5.05 49.78
CA ALA A 195 1.09 -5.28 49.54
C ALA A 195 1.89 -3.97 49.41
N ASN A 196 1.32 -2.95 48.76
CA ASN A 196 1.95 -1.62 48.65
C ASN A 196 1.98 -0.88 49.98
N SER A 197 1.00 -1.14 50.85
CA SER A 197 0.96 -0.61 52.22
C SER A 197 1.75 -1.47 53.21
N ALA A 198 2.41 -2.55 52.75
CA ALA A 198 3.17 -3.43 53.63
C ALA A 198 4.33 -2.67 54.27
N ALA A 199 4.42 -2.76 55.59
CA ALA A 199 5.38 -1.98 56.38
C ALA A 199 6.34 -2.90 57.12
N SER A 200 7.58 -2.43 57.31
CA SER A 200 8.57 -3.08 58.19
C SER A 200 8.35 -2.75 59.67
N LEU A 201 7.38 -1.89 59.96
CA LEU A 201 6.95 -1.47 61.30
C LEU A 201 5.71 -2.25 61.74
N ASN A 202 5.58 -2.47 63.05
CA ASN A 202 4.48 -3.20 63.68
C ASN A 202 3.16 -2.38 63.65
N ILE A 203 2.50 -2.33 62.49
CA ILE A 203 1.24 -1.61 62.26
C ILE A 203 0.09 -2.62 62.18
N ALA A 204 -1.00 -2.35 62.91
CA ALA A 204 -2.17 -3.23 62.95
C ALA A 204 -2.80 -3.40 61.55
N ASN A 205 -3.32 -4.60 61.26
CA ASN A 205 -4.02 -4.96 60.01
C ASN A 205 -3.21 -4.74 58.72
N THR A 206 -1.87 -4.77 58.80
CA THR A 206 -0.96 -4.53 57.67
C THR A 206 -0.07 -5.75 57.41
N ILE A 207 0.25 -6.03 56.13
CA ILE A 207 1.21 -7.08 55.77
C ILE A 207 2.61 -6.68 56.23
N VAL A 208 3.32 -7.58 56.92
CA VAL A 208 4.65 -7.30 57.46
C VAL A 208 5.71 -7.48 56.37
N LYS A 209 6.44 -6.41 56.08
CA LYS A 209 7.55 -6.40 55.13
C LYS A 209 8.86 -6.75 55.85
N ARG A 210 9.52 -7.82 55.42
CA ARG A 210 10.84 -8.17 55.95
C ARG A 210 11.89 -7.16 55.50
N ASP A 211 12.89 -6.94 56.34
CA ASP A 211 14.07 -6.17 55.99
C ASP A 211 15.00 -6.95 55.03
N PRO A 212 16.01 -6.31 54.44
CA PRO A 212 16.95 -6.96 53.52
C PRO A 212 17.75 -8.12 54.12
N SER A 213 17.77 -8.29 55.44
CA SER A 213 18.41 -9.41 56.14
C SER A 213 17.42 -10.54 56.46
N GLY A 214 16.17 -10.43 56.02
CA GLY A 214 15.12 -11.42 56.22
C GLY A 214 14.40 -11.31 57.57
N ASN A 215 14.69 -10.29 58.38
CA ASN A 215 14.07 -10.07 59.68
C ASN A 215 12.80 -9.23 59.56
N PHE A 216 11.99 -9.16 60.62
CA PHE A 216 10.85 -8.26 60.69
C PHE A 216 10.67 -7.72 62.11
N SER A 217 10.16 -6.49 62.24
CA SER A 217 9.81 -5.92 63.53
C SER A 217 8.36 -6.26 63.86
N ALA A 218 8.15 -6.93 65.00
CA ALA A 218 6.83 -7.21 65.54
C ALA A 218 6.81 -6.88 67.04
N GLY A 219 5.61 -6.58 67.56
CA GLY A 219 5.40 -6.41 69.00
C GLY A 219 5.39 -7.76 69.71
N ILE A 220 4.24 -8.17 70.25
CA ILE A 220 4.07 -9.49 70.85
C ILE A 220 3.70 -10.50 69.76
N ILE A 221 4.57 -11.49 69.53
CA ILE A 221 4.25 -12.64 68.69
C ILE A 221 3.68 -13.74 69.59
N THR A 222 2.38 -14.05 69.44
CA THR A 222 1.76 -15.20 70.13
C THR A 222 1.80 -16.40 69.20
N ALA A 223 2.66 -17.38 69.50
CA ALA A 223 2.80 -18.61 68.73
C ALA A 223 3.14 -19.79 69.64
N ASN A 224 2.69 -21.00 69.28
CA ASN A 224 3.17 -22.24 69.90
C ASN A 224 4.52 -22.60 69.27
N LEU A 225 5.64 -22.26 69.92
CA LEU A 225 6.97 -22.63 69.44
C LEU A 225 7.34 -24.05 69.90
N ALA A 226 7.54 -24.96 68.95
CA ALA A 226 8.18 -26.25 69.18
C ALA A 226 9.66 -26.18 68.74
N GLY A 227 10.58 -25.91 69.68
CA GLY A 227 12.02 -25.82 69.42
C GLY A 227 12.83 -25.08 70.50
N ASN A 228 14.16 -25.12 70.38
CA ASN A 228 15.10 -24.52 71.34
C ASN A 228 15.44 -23.06 70.94
N ALA A 229 15.21 -22.08 71.82
CA ALA A 229 15.38 -20.64 71.53
C ALA A 229 16.80 -20.13 71.82
N THR A 230 17.82 -20.77 71.26
CA THR A 230 19.23 -20.61 71.64
C THR A 230 19.86 -19.26 71.28
N THR A 231 19.19 -18.42 70.50
CA THR A 231 19.67 -17.09 70.07
C THR A 231 18.83 -15.93 70.65
N ALA A 232 17.88 -16.21 71.55
CA ALA A 232 17.14 -15.17 72.26
C ALA A 232 18.06 -14.49 73.28
N THR A 233 18.42 -13.22 73.04
CA THR A 233 19.35 -12.47 73.89
C THR A 233 18.67 -11.65 74.99
N THR A 234 17.33 -11.59 75.03
CA THR A 234 16.53 -10.99 76.11
C THR A 234 15.20 -11.72 76.30
N ALA A 235 14.84 -11.99 77.57
CA ALA A 235 13.52 -12.46 77.99
C ALA A 235 13.03 -11.52 79.09
N THR A 236 11.90 -10.82 78.86
CA THR A 236 11.43 -9.78 79.79
C THR A 236 10.66 -10.37 80.98
N ASN A 237 10.13 -11.58 80.86
CA ASN A 237 9.57 -12.37 81.96
C ASN A 237 9.94 -13.83 81.75
N LEU A 238 10.66 -14.41 82.71
CA LEU A 238 10.85 -15.85 82.82
C LEU A 238 9.89 -16.35 83.91
N ILE A 239 8.75 -16.93 83.52
CA ILE A 239 7.83 -17.54 84.49
C ILE A 239 8.21 -19.01 84.63
N GLY A 240 8.96 -19.31 85.69
CA GLY A 240 9.43 -20.65 86.06
C GLY A 240 10.58 -20.59 87.05
N ASN A 241 10.83 -21.68 87.78
CA ASN A 241 11.91 -21.72 88.77
C ASN A 241 13.28 -21.76 88.09
N VAL A 242 14.14 -20.78 88.37
CA VAL A 242 15.57 -20.83 88.03
C VAL A 242 16.34 -21.16 89.29
N SER A 243 17.18 -22.19 89.23
CA SER A 243 18.08 -22.55 90.33
C SER A 243 19.15 -21.47 90.53
N ASP A 244 19.38 -21.06 91.77
CA ASP A 244 20.36 -20.03 92.18
C ASP A 244 21.77 -20.27 91.62
N ALA A 245 22.15 -21.52 91.36
CA ALA A 245 23.43 -21.89 90.77
C ALA A 245 23.62 -21.43 89.30
N ARG A 246 22.56 -20.89 88.67
CA ARG A 246 22.56 -20.45 87.26
C ARG A 246 22.55 -18.94 87.09
N LEU A 247 22.64 -18.15 88.17
CA LEU A 247 22.77 -16.69 88.11
C LEU A 247 24.26 -16.29 88.08
N SER A 248 24.61 -15.33 87.21
CA SER A 248 25.98 -14.81 87.14
C SER A 248 26.27 -13.88 88.33
N THR A 249 27.55 -13.74 88.69
CA THR A 249 28.03 -12.86 89.77
C THR A 249 27.71 -11.38 89.58
N ASN A 250 27.17 -10.99 88.42
CA ASN A 250 26.84 -9.61 88.06
C ASN A 250 25.36 -9.26 88.31
N VAL A 251 24.59 -10.17 88.90
CA VAL A 251 23.21 -9.89 89.33
C VAL A 251 23.25 -9.39 90.77
N ALA A 252 22.84 -8.14 90.99
CA ALA A 252 22.78 -7.54 92.33
C ALA A 252 21.77 -8.28 93.22
N LEU A 253 22.23 -8.81 94.37
CA LEU A 253 21.35 -9.41 95.37
C LEU A 253 20.64 -8.31 96.16
N LEU A 254 19.30 -8.30 96.13
CA LEU A 254 18.46 -7.31 96.82
C LEU A 254 18.35 -7.56 98.35
N THR A 255 18.99 -8.62 98.88
CA THR A 255 18.84 -8.99 100.30
C THR A 255 20.19 -9.12 100.99
N ILE A 256 20.74 -8.01 101.47
CA ILE A 256 21.79 -8.02 102.50
C ILE A 256 21.33 -7.11 103.66
N PRO A 257 21.16 -7.63 104.90
CA PRO A 257 20.58 -6.88 106.02
C PRO A 257 21.37 -5.65 106.50
N ASN A 258 20.64 -4.60 106.89
CA ASN A 258 21.06 -3.27 107.37
C ASN A 258 21.74 -3.28 108.77
N THR A 259 22.85 -2.54 108.95
CA THR A 259 23.80 -2.65 110.09
C THR A 259 23.93 -1.39 110.99
N SER A 260 22.87 -0.62 111.19
CA SER A 260 22.93 0.64 111.98
C SER A 260 22.81 0.50 113.52
N ALA A 261 22.95 -0.68 114.12
CA ALA A 261 22.77 -0.89 115.57
C ALA A 261 24.06 -1.38 116.25
N SER A 262 24.75 -0.52 117.00
CA SER A 262 25.91 -0.92 117.82
C SER A 262 25.48 -1.71 119.06
N ALA A 263 26.34 -2.64 119.50
CA ALA A 263 26.12 -3.39 120.73
C ALA A 263 26.32 -2.49 121.96
N THR A 264 25.52 -2.69 123.01
CA THR A 264 25.61 -1.98 124.29
C THR A 264 25.64 -2.97 125.45
N ALA A 265 26.31 -2.60 126.55
CA ALA A 265 26.42 -3.44 127.73
C ALA A 265 26.66 -2.66 129.03
N THR A 266 26.34 -3.27 130.16
CA THR A 266 26.58 -2.74 131.51
C THR A 266 27.44 -3.70 132.35
N PRO A 267 28.47 -3.23 133.08
CA PRO A 267 29.31 -4.08 133.91
C PRO A 267 28.62 -4.43 135.25
N ILE A 268 29.04 -5.52 135.87
CA ILE A 268 28.65 -5.95 137.22
C ILE A 268 29.88 -5.80 138.11
N VAL A 269 29.84 -4.87 139.06
CA VAL A 269 30.95 -4.57 139.98
C VAL A 269 30.61 -5.08 141.38
N ASN A 270 31.46 -5.92 141.96
CA ASN A 270 31.28 -6.44 143.31
C ASN A 270 32.63 -6.44 144.07
N GLY A 271 32.66 -5.86 145.27
CA GLY A 271 33.88 -5.77 146.09
C GLY A 271 35.06 -5.03 145.43
N GLY A 272 34.79 -4.14 144.46
CA GLY A 272 35.81 -3.42 143.68
C GLY A 272 36.34 -4.15 142.43
N PHE A 273 35.78 -5.32 142.09
CA PHE A 273 36.14 -6.14 140.94
C PHE A 273 34.99 -6.18 139.93
N ILE A 274 35.28 -6.20 138.62
CA ILE A 274 34.25 -6.50 137.62
C ILE A 274 34.04 -8.01 137.59
N THR A 275 32.90 -8.47 138.10
CA THR A 275 32.57 -9.89 138.18
C THR A 275 31.74 -10.39 137.00
N GLY A 276 31.25 -9.49 136.14
CA GLY A 276 30.50 -9.83 134.93
C GLY A 276 30.14 -8.60 134.09
N ALA A 277 29.52 -8.81 132.93
CA ALA A 277 28.94 -7.75 132.11
C ALA A 277 27.70 -8.25 131.36
N ASN A 278 26.60 -7.52 131.43
CA ASN A 278 25.36 -7.86 130.74
C ASN A 278 25.27 -7.10 129.42
N VAL A 279 25.07 -7.81 128.32
CA VAL A 279 24.76 -7.22 127.02
C VAL A 279 23.33 -6.67 127.09
N THR A 280 23.18 -5.34 126.96
CA THR A 280 21.88 -4.65 126.91
C THR A 280 21.30 -4.64 125.49
N SER A 281 22.14 -4.66 124.46
CA SER A 281 21.75 -4.94 123.07
C SER A 281 22.93 -5.55 122.32
N GLY A 282 22.70 -6.63 121.58
CA GLY A 282 23.75 -7.29 120.82
C GLY A 282 24.20 -6.56 119.55
N GLY A 283 23.45 -5.55 119.11
CA GLY A 283 23.70 -4.87 117.83
C GLY A 283 23.56 -5.80 116.60
N SER A 284 23.95 -5.32 115.42
CA SER A 284 23.98 -6.12 114.17
C SER A 284 25.10 -5.66 113.24
N GLY A 285 25.64 -6.57 112.43
CA GLY A 285 26.66 -6.26 111.41
C GLY A 285 28.11 -6.49 111.84
N TYR A 286 28.33 -7.15 112.97
CA TYR A 286 29.68 -7.49 113.43
C TYR A 286 30.22 -8.72 112.70
N VAL A 287 31.21 -8.51 111.82
CA VAL A 287 31.98 -9.61 111.19
C VAL A 287 33.23 -10.00 112.00
N LEU A 288 33.65 -9.14 112.93
CA LEU A 288 34.70 -9.37 113.93
C LEU A 288 34.20 -8.90 115.29
N ALA A 289 34.68 -9.54 116.37
CA ALA A 289 34.27 -9.18 117.72
C ALA A 289 34.65 -7.71 118.03
N PRO A 290 33.69 -6.87 118.48
CA PRO A 290 33.99 -5.49 118.80
C PRO A 290 34.91 -5.39 120.01
N THR A 291 35.72 -4.34 120.03
CA THR A 291 36.57 -4.01 121.18
C THR A 291 35.68 -3.50 122.30
N VAL A 292 35.79 -4.11 123.49
CA VAL A 292 35.08 -3.68 124.70
C VAL A 292 36.03 -2.82 125.52
N THR A 293 35.64 -1.58 125.82
CA THR A 293 36.43 -0.66 126.62
C THR A 293 35.72 -0.38 127.94
N VAL A 294 36.43 -0.57 129.05
CA VAL A 294 35.94 -0.27 130.40
C VAL A 294 36.35 1.14 130.79
N TYR A 295 35.38 1.95 131.23
CA TYR A 295 35.61 3.30 131.73
C TYR A 295 35.21 3.39 133.20
N ASP A 296 36.18 3.69 134.06
CA ASP A 296 36.01 4.05 135.47
C ASP A 296 37.12 5.01 135.90
N SER A 297 36.86 5.88 136.88
CA SER A 297 37.85 6.87 137.33
C SER A 297 38.89 6.32 138.31
N THR A 298 38.66 5.16 138.93
CA THR A 298 39.53 4.61 139.99
C THR A 298 40.01 3.18 139.72
N GLY A 299 39.28 2.41 138.91
CA GLY A 299 39.58 1.03 138.59
C GLY A 299 40.61 0.87 137.46
N ILE A 300 41.47 -0.13 137.58
CA ILE A 300 42.46 -0.47 136.54
C ILE A 300 42.49 -1.97 136.25
N GLY A 301 42.85 -2.32 135.01
CA GLY A 301 43.26 -3.68 134.64
C GLY A 301 42.14 -4.68 134.31
N ALA A 302 40.89 -4.27 134.06
CA ALA A 302 39.84 -5.19 133.64
C ALA A 302 39.96 -5.47 132.13
N VAL A 303 39.78 -6.74 131.75
CA VAL A 303 39.76 -7.18 130.35
C VAL A 303 38.47 -7.93 130.13
N ILE A 304 37.66 -7.43 129.21
CA ILE A 304 36.38 -8.02 128.80
C ILE A 304 36.45 -8.26 127.30
N ILE A 305 36.00 -9.42 126.85
CA ILE A 305 35.98 -9.78 125.44
C ILE A 305 34.53 -10.01 125.02
N ALA A 306 34.14 -9.44 123.89
CA ALA A 306 32.84 -9.69 123.28
C ALA A 306 32.87 -10.99 122.47
N ASN A 307 31.88 -11.85 122.68
CA ASN A 307 31.63 -13.00 121.82
C ASN A 307 30.50 -12.65 120.86
N ILE A 308 30.72 -12.88 119.57
CA ILE A 308 29.71 -12.64 118.52
C ILE A 308 29.17 -13.97 117.98
N SER A 309 27.88 -13.97 117.64
CA SER A 309 27.23 -15.06 116.90
C SER A 309 26.15 -14.45 115.99
N GLY A 310 26.08 -14.91 114.73
CA GLY A 310 25.09 -14.42 113.76
C GLY A 310 25.17 -12.91 113.45
N GLY A 311 26.34 -12.29 113.62
CA GLY A 311 26.53 -10.85 113.37
C GLY A 311 26.15 -9.93 114.54
N SER A 312 25.84 -10.47 115.72
CA SER A 312 25.47 -9.75 116.96
C SER A 312 26.36 -10.17 118.13
N VAL A 313 26.68 -9.26 119.05
CA VAL A 313 27.32 -9.58 120.34
C VAL A 313 26.33 -10.35 121.21
N VAL A 314 26.67 -11.57 121.57
CA VAL A 314 25.78 -12.46 122.33
C VAL A 314 26.18 -12.60 123.81
N SER A 315 27.45 -12.37 124.14
CA SER A 315 27.91 -12.34 125.52
C SER A 315 29.19 -11.53 125.68
N LEU A 316 29.44 -11.08 126.92
CA LEU A 316 30.70 -10.45 127.32
C LEU A 316 31.34 -11.29 128.41
N THR A 317 32.56 -11.77 128.15
CA THR A 317 33.31 -12.59 129.09
C THR A 317 34.38 -11.74 129.76
N VAL A 318 34.33 -11.63 131.09
CA VAL A 318 35.40 -11.01 131.87
C VAL A 318 36.56 -11.99 131.97
N GLN A 319 37.69 -11.64 131.38
CA GLN A 319 38.94 -12.42 131.44
C GLN A 319 39.86 -11.95 132.56
N ASN A 320 39.85 -10.66 132.86
CA ASN A 320 40.53 -10.11 134.03
C ASN A 320 39.53 -9.20 134.75
N PRO A 321 39.17 -9.47 136.02
CA PRO A 321 38.23 -8.65 136.76
C PRO A 321 38.79 -7.26 137.12
N GLY A 322 40.12 -7.08 137.04
CA GLY A 322 40.85 -5.88 137.47
C GLY A 322 40.57 -5.51 138.94
N SER A 323 40.89 -4.31 139.40
CA SER A 323 40.62 -3.91 140.80
C SER A 323 40.31 -2.43 140.94
N SER A 324 39.68 -2.05 142.05
CA SER A 324 39.30 -0.68 142.45
C SER A 324 38.21 -0.02 141.60
N TYR A 325 37.38 -0.82 140.92
CA TYR A 325 36.24 -0.31 140.14
C TYR A 325 35.14 0.25 141.03
N SER A 326 34.68 1.46 140.72
CA SER A 326 33.55 2.09 141.40
C SER A 326 32.21 1.60 140.86
N GLY A 327 31.12 1.84 141.61
CA GLY A 327 29.75 1.56 141.14
C GLY A 327 29.32 2.35 139.89
N GLY A 328 30.11 3.33 139.42
CA GLY A 328 29.85 4.13 138.22
C GLY A 328 30.53 3.63 136.95
N THR A 329 31.16 2.45 136.97
CA THR A 329 31.87 1.87 135.83
C THR A 329 30.93 1.67 134.61
N THR A 330 31.39 2.00 133.40
CA THR A 330 30.63 1.78 132.13
C THR A 330 31.44 1.02 131.07
N LEU A 331 30.75 0.42 130.10
CA LEU A 331 31.34 -0.29 128.96
C LEU A 331 30.91 0.34 127.63
N THR A 332 31.83 0.47 126.68
CA THR A 332 31.51 0.79 125.27
C THR A 332 32.07 -0.25 124.31
N LEU A 333 31.37 -0.45 123.18
CA LEU A 333 31.72 -1.37 122.12
C LEU A 333 31.82 -0.61 120.79
N THR A 334 32.84 -0.88 119.97
CA THR A 334 33.04 -0.21 118.67
C THR A 334 31.92 -0.53 117.66
N ALA A 335 31.68 0.38 116.69
CA ALA A 335 30.63 0.26 115.66
C ALA A 335 31.11 -0.49 114.38
N PRO A 336 30.19 -1.10 113.57
CA PRO A 336 30.53 -1.78 112.30
C PRO A 336 30.62 -0.85 111.04
N PRO A 337 31.24 -1.25 109.90
CA PRO A 337 31.39 -0.45 108.64
C PRO A 337 30.13 -0.33 107.71
N SER A 338 30.07 0.64 106.76
CA SER A 338 28.90 1.01 105.86
C SER A 338 29.18 0.96 104.32
N ASN A 339 28.16 0.78 103.43
CA ASN A 339 28.31 0.47 101.97
C ASN A 339 27.26 1.03 100.93
N ALA A 340 26.92 2.34 100.86
CA ALA A 340 25.74 2.84 100.09
C ALA A 340 25.90 3.51 98.67
N SER A 341 26.88 3.18 97.80
CA SER A 341 26.99 3.83 96.44
C SER A 341 27.61 2.93 95.34
N GLN A 342 27.29 3.16 94.04
CA GLN A 342 27.87 2.47 92.86
C GLN A 342 28.32 3.43 91.74
N VAL A 343 29.53 3.24 91.21
CA VAL A 343 30.12 3.97 90.07
C VAL A 343 30.55 2.96 89.00
N PHE A 344 30.09 3.13 87.75
CA PHE A 344 30.42 2.23 86.65
C PHE A 344 31.63 2.73 85.85
N SER A 345 32.80 2.16 86.09
CA SER A 345 34.03 2.44 85.33
C SER A 345 34.43 1.27 84.43
N GLY A 346 35.07 1.53 83.29
CA GLY A 346 35.52 0.50 82.34
C GLY A 346 34.46 0.10 81.30
N VAL A 347 34.67 -1.03 80.62
CA VAL A 347 33.73 -1.54 79.60
C VAL A 347 32.52 -2.17 80.31
N ASN A 348 31.39 -1.49 80.26
CA ASN A 348 30.12 -1.95 80.80
C ASN A 348 29.20 -2.35 79.65
N ILE A 349 28.73 -3.60 79.64
CA ILE A 349 27.80 -4.11 78.63
C ILE A 349 26.41 -4.18 79.27
N PHE A 350 25.50 -3.35 78.79
CA PHE A 350 24.12 -3.35 79.24
C PHE A 350 23.22 -3.93 78.14
N ASN A 351 22.57 -5.05 78.40
CA ASN A 351 21.62 -5.64 77.46
C ASN A 351 20.21 -5.09 77.73
N GLY A 352 19.69 -4.27 76.80
CA GLY A 352 18.35 -3.67 76.87
C GLY A 352 18.36 -2.15 77.07
N VAL A 353 17.16 -1.57 77.25
CA VAL A 353 16.98 -0.13 77.52
C VAL A 353 17.35 0.15 78.97
N ASN A 354 18.42 0.91 79.18
CA ASN A 354 18.84 1.31 80.53
C ASN A 354 18.11 2.58 80.95
N THR A 355 17.41 2.54 82.07
CA THR A 355 16.72 3.71 82.65
C THR A 355 17.40 4.09 83.96
N PHE A 356 18.23 5.13 83.93
CA PHE A 356 18.94 5.64 85.10
C PHE A 356 18.16 6.81 85.72
N THR A 357 17.39 6.56 86.78
CA THR A 357 16.51 7.57 87.40
C THR A 357 17.18 8.43 88.48
N ASN A 358 18.38 8.06 88.92
CA ASN A 358 19.18 8.87 89.84
C ASN A 358 20.07 9.86 89.04
N THR A 359 19.88 11.15 89.28
CA THR A 359 20.59 12.25 88.60
C THR A 359 22.10 12.29 88.89
N SER A 360 22.58 11.56 89.90
CA SER A 360 24.00 11.49 90.27
C SER A 360 24.77 10.31 89.68
N ASN A 361 24.16 9.53 88.77
CA ASN A 361 24.87 8.49 88.01
C ASN A 361 25.78 9.10 86.94
N GLY A 362 27.03 8.64 86.81
CA GLY A 362 28.01 9.17 85.85
C GLY A 362 28.62 8.10 84.95
N PHE A 363 28.80 8.41 83.65
CA PHE A 363 29.53 7.62 82.66
C PHE A 363 30.72 8.41 82.10
N THR A 364 31.88 7.76 81.95
CA THR A 364 33.10 8.36 81.37
C THR A 364 33.65 7.48 80.24
N GLY A 365 33.59 7.93 78.97
CA GLY A 365 34.11 7.20 77.80
C GLY A 365 33.42 7.50 76.46
N SER A 366 33.80 6.79 75.38
CA SER A 366 33.19 6.84 74.04
C SER A 366 32.27 5.63 73.80
N PHE A 367 31.17 5.82 73.07
CA PHE A 367 30.30 4.72 72.63
C PHE A 367 30.86 4.09 71.34
N THR A 368 31.17 2.79 71.36
CA THR A 368 31.62 2.02 70.18
C THR A 368 30.64 0.88 69.88
N GLY A 369 30.11 0.81 68.65
CA GLY A 369 29.16 -0.22 68.22
C GLY A 369 28.61 0.03 66.80
N ASN A 370 27.82 -0.91 66.27
CA ASN A 370 27.22 -0.79 64.91
C ASN A 370 26.02 0.19 64.84
N GLY A 371 25.67 0.82 65.96
CA GLY A 371 24.56 1.78 66.05
C GLY A 371 23.16 1.17 65.84
N ALA A 372 23.02 -0.15 65.76
CA ALA A 372 21.77 -0.82 65.38
C ALA A 372 20.61 -0.64 66.39
N GLY A 373 20.86 -0.01 67.53
CA GLY A 373 19.84 0.36 68.54
C GLY A 373 19.64 1.87 68.72
N LEU A 374 20.35 2.71 67.97
CA LEU A 374 20.18 4.17 68.01
C LEU A 374 18.94 4.55 67.21
N THR A 375 17.77 4.48 67.86
CA THR A 375 16.53 5.06 67.31
C THR A 375 16.43 6.51 67.76
N ASN A 376 15.92 7.40 66.89
CA ASN A 376 15.94 8.87 67.00
C ASN A 376 17.27 9.61 66.69
N LEU A 377 18.20 9.02 65.93
CA LEU A 377 19.30 9.80 65.34
C LEU A 377 18.83 10.46 64.03
N GLY A 378 18.38 11.72 64.09
CA GLY A 378 17.99 12.46 62.88
C GLY A 378 19.16 12.65 61.90
N ALA A 379 18.89 12.65 60.59
CA ALA A 379 19.91 12.76 59.52
C ALA A 379 20.84 13.99 59.67
N ILE A 380 20.39 15.04 60.35
CA ILE A 380 21.17 16.25 60.66
C ILE A 380 22.36 15.98 61.62
N ASN A 381 22.35 14.85 62.32
CA ASN A 381 23.42 14.42 63.21
C ASN A 381 24.44 13.48 62.52
N LEU A 382 24.28 13.20 61.22
CA LEU A 382 25.30 12.53 60.41
C LEU A 382 26.17 13.59 59.70
N SER A 383 27.45 13.68 60.06
CA SER A 383 28.44 14.53 59.36
C SER A 383 29.61 13.70 58.84
N GLY A 384 30.04 13.94 57.59
CA GLY A 384 31.23 13.30 56.99
C GLY A 384 30.94 12.54 55.70
N ILE A 385 32.01 12.01 55.09
CA ILE A 385 31.93 11.20 53.87
C ILE A 385 31.48 9.79 54.25
N VAL A 386 30.43 9.28 53.60
CA VAL A 386 30.08 7.86 53.64
C VAL A 386 30.80 7.17 52.48
N PRO A 387 31.73 6.23 52.71
CA PRO A 387 32.43 5.53 51.63
C PRO A 387 31.45 4.75 50.75
N ASP A 388 31.65 4.76 49.44
CA ASP A 388 30.80 4.08 48.44
C ASP A 388 30.55 2.60 48.76
N ALA A 389 31.54 1.91 49.36
CA ALA A 389 31.43 0.52 49.79
C ALA A 389 30.36 0.26 50.87
N ARG A 390 29.87 1.31 51.54
CA ARG A 390 28.80 1.25 52.55
C ARG A 390 27.42 1.59 51.96
N LEU A 391 27.37 2.02 50.71
CA LEU A 391 26.14 2.20 49.95
C LEU A 391 25.77 0.88 49.27
N SER A 392 24.48 0.59 49.15
CA SER A 392 24.03 -0.62 48.46
C SER A 392 24.34 -0.53 46.96
N ALA A 393 24.48 -1.68 46.29
CA ALA A 393 24.65 -1.75 44.83
C ALA A 393 23.51 -1.09 44.01
N ASN A 394 22.39 -0.75 44.65
CA ASN A 394 21.26 -0.04 44.04
C ASN A 394 21.40 1.49 44.06
N VAL A 395 22.49 2.04 44.60
CA VAL A 395 22.79 3.47 44.58
C VAL A 395 23.75 3.75 43.43
N ALA A 396 23.34 4.58 42.47
CA ALA A 396 24.17 4.96 41.34
C ALA A 396 25.37 5.80 41.80
N LEU A 397 26.59 5.34 41.49
CA LEU A 397 27.82 6.09 41.75
C LEU A 397 28.17 6.97 40.55
N LEU A 398 28.71 8.17 40.81
CA LEU A 398 28.84 9.25 39.82
C LEU A 398 29.82 8.96 38.66
N ASN A 399 30.58 7.88 38.67
CA ASN A 399 31.73 7.70 37.78
C ASN A 399 32.16 6.24 37.53
N GLY A 400 31.26 5.43 36.99
CA GLY A 400 31.67 4.16 36.38
C GLY A 400 30.52 3.28 35.93
N SER A 401 30.10 3.43 34.67
CA SER A 401 29.29 2.49 33.86
C SER A 401 28.50 1.44 34.65
N PRO A 402 27.43 1.83 35.38
CA PRO A 402 26.67 0.89 36.21
C PRO A 402 25.99 -0.18 35.34
N ASN A 403 26.17 -1.45 35.71
CA ASN A 403 25.48 -2.58 35.08
C ASN A 403 24.27 -2.98 35.95
N PHE A 404 23.06 -2.76 35.45
CA PHE A 404 21.82 -3.06 36.16
C PHE A 404 21.30 -4.44 35.76
N SER A 405 21.04 -5.31 36.74
CA SER A 405 20.52 -6.67 36.51
C SER A 405 19.00 -6.74 36.29
N GLY A 406 18.32 -5.59 36.24
CA GLY A 406 16.87 -5.47 36.08
C GLY A 406 16.48 -4.31 35.15
N ALA A 407 15.18 -4.23 34.83
CA ALA A 407 14.65 -3.19 33.95
C ALA A 407 14.94 -1.79 34.53
N VAL A 408 15.63 -0.96 33.76
CA VAL A 408 15.91 0.44 34.10
C VAL A 408 14.76 1.30 33.58
N THR A 409 13.97 1.87 34.47
CA THR A 409 12.93 2.85 34.11
C THR A 409 13.50 4.25 34.31
N ALA A 410 13.71 4.99 33.22
CA ALA A 410 14.18 6.37 33.23
C ALA A 410 13.22 7.25 32.42
N SER A 411 13.02 8.50 32.84
CA SER A 411 12.17 9.46 32.14
C SER A 411 12.76 9.96 30.82
N SER A 412 14.08 9.85 30.65
CA SER A 412 14.79 10.20 29.41
C SER A 412 16.11 9.45 29.33
N PHE A 413 16.42 8.88 28.17
CA PHE A 413 17.76 8.37 27.86
C PHE A 413 18.50 9.42 27.03
N SER A 414 19.70 9.83 27.44
CA SER A 414 20.57 10.75 26.72
C SER A 414 21.88 10.06 26.36
N GLY A 415 22.01 9.59 25.11
CA GLY A 415 23.17 8.87 24.58
C GLY A 415 22.95 8.41 23.13
N SER A 416 23.97 7.90 22.45
CA SER A 416 23.90 7.50 21.02
C SER A 416 23.03 6.26 20.76
N GLY A 417 22.69 5.49 21.80
CA GLY A 417 21.85 4.29 21.69
C GLY A 417 22.49 3.14 20.88
N THR A 418 23.77 3.24 20.50
CA THR A 418 24.46 2.31 19.59
C THR A 418 24.55 0.87 20.09
N SER A 419 24.26 0.63 21.37
CA SER A 419 24.31 -0.69 22.02
C SER A 419 22.94 -1.23 22.44
N LEU A 420 21.83 -0.59 22.04
CA LEU A 420 20.49 -1.12 22.24
C LEU A 420 20.26 -2.32 21.31
N THR A 421 20.46 -3.53 21.81
CA THR A 421 20.17 -4.78 21.10
C THR A 421 18.85 -5.36 21.61
N GLY A 422 17.93 -5.73 20.69
CA GLY A 422 16.62 -6.28 21.05
C GLY A 422 15.42 -5.34 20.94
N LEU A 423 15.51 -4.25 20.15
CA LEU A 423 14.36 -3.44 19.80
C LEU A 423 13.40 -4.25 18.90
N ASN A 424 12.16 -4.45 19.35
CA ASN A 424 11.08 -5.04 18.56
C ASN A 424 10.28 -3.94 17.83
N ALA A 425 9.46 -4.33 16.86
CA ALA A 425 8.74 -3.38 16.01
C ALA A 425 7.81 -2.41 16.78
N SER A 426 7.27 -2.81 17.95
CA SER A 426 6.42 -1.94 18.77
C SER A 426 7.23 -0.87 19.53
N GLN A 427 8.51 -1.13 19.81
CA GLN A 427 9.44 -0.16 20.38
C GLN A 427 9.89 0.89 19.36
N LEU A 428 9.83 0.61 18.05
CA LEU A 428 10.09 1.57 16.96
C LEU A 428 8.87 2.48 16.67
N ALA A 429 7.65 1.95 16.75
CA ALA A 429 6.43 2.67 16.42
C ALA A 429 6.02 3.75 17.45
N SER A 430 6.58 3.70 18.67
CA SER A 430 6.28 4.65 19.76
C SER A 430 7.18 5.90 19.80
N GLY A 431 8.06 6.09 18.81
CA GLY A 431 8.82 7.35 18.63
C GLY A 431 10.08 7.49 19.50
N THR A 432 10.53 6.43 20.16
CA THR A 432 11.71 6.45 21.05
C THR A 432 13.05 6.43 20.28
N VAL A 433 13.03 6.12 18.98
CA VAL A 433 14.22 6.24 18.10
C VAL A 433 14.10 7.56 17.33
N PRO A 434 15.02 8.52 17.50
CA PRO A 434 14.98 9.79 16.77
C PRO A 434 14.92 9.52 15.26
N ALA A 435 14.12 10.27 14.51
CA ALA A 435 13.97 10.11 13.06
C ALA A 435 15.33 10.12 12.31
N ALA A 436 16.33 10.81 12.85
CA ALA A 436 17.71 10.83 12.34
C ALA A 436 18.41 9.45 12.42
N ALA A 437 18.08 8.60 13.39
CA ALA A 437 18.60 7.24 13.52
C ALA A 437 17.87 6.22 12.62
N LEU A 438 16.73 6.62 12.01
CA LEU A 438 16.00 5.86 10.98
C LEU A 438 16.18 6.48 9.58
N GLY A 439 17.25 7.26 9.35
CA GLY A 439 17.44 8.05 8.11
C GLY A 439 17.41 7.25 6.80
N ASN A 440 17.51 5.92 6.86
CA ASN A 440 17.43 5.01 5.70
C ASN A 440 16.10 4.24 5.60
N ALA A 441 15.15 4.43 6.51
CA ALA A 441 13.83 3.79 6.45
C ALA A 441 12.90 4.53 5.49
N TRP A 442 12.10 3.79 4.70
CA TRP A 442 11.08 4.37 3.83
C TRP A 442 9.77 4.56 4.57
N GLN A 443 9.26 5.78 4.63
CA GLN A 443 8.01 6.12 5.32
C GLN A 443 6.80 5.81 4.45
N VAL A 444 5.68 5.40 5.08
CA VAL A 444 4.41 5.15 4.37
C VAL A 444 3.81 6.43 3.74
N GLY A 445 4.16 7.61 4.29
CA GLY A 445 3.85 8.91 3.71
C GLY A 445 4.85 9.39 2.65
N GLY A 446 5.89 8.60 2.35
CA GLY A 446 7.01 8.96 1.51
C GLY A 446 8.12 9.72 2.24
N ASN A 447 9.33 9.67 1.68
CA ASN A 447 10.49 10.41 2.18
C ASN A 447 10.72 11.68 1.33
N SER A 448 10.92 12.83 1.97
CA SER A 448 11.34 14.07 1.28
C SER A 448 12.87 14.15 1.16
N GLY A 449 13.39 14.69 0.05
CA GLY A 449 14.83 14.96 -0.10
C GLY A 449 15.71 13.73 -0.33
N THR A 450 15.16 12.68 -0.95
CA THR A 450 15.89 11.42 -1.21
C THR A 450 17.06 11.62 -2.19
N THR A 451 18.17 10.92 -1.99
CA THR A 451 19.29 10.83 -2.93
C THR A 451 19.16 9.59 -3.82
N PRO A 452 18.88 9.74 -5.13
CA PRO A 452 18.78 8.60 -6.06
C PRO A 452 20.03 7.69 -6.03
N GLY A 453 19.82 6.38 -6.17
CA GLY A 453 20.87 5.37 -6.16
C GLY A 453 21.36 4.92 -4.78
N THR A 454 21.30 5.79 -3.76
CA THR A 454 21.66 5.43 -2.37
C THR A 454 20.44 5.19 -1.49
N GLN A 455 19.35 5.92 -1.72
CA GLN A 455 18.09 5.78 -0.99
C GLN A 455 17.00 5.28 -1.96
N PHE A 456 16.54 4.05 -1.77
CA PHE A 456 15.54 3.42 -2.64
C PHE A 456 14.72 2.37 -1.88
N VAL A 457 13.56 2.02 -2.45
CA VAL A 457 12.78 0.84 -2.07
C VAL A 457 13.14 -0.27 -3.05
N GLY A 458 13.81 -1.32 -2.58
CA GLY A 458 14.30 -2.38 -3.45
C GLY A 458 15.11 -3.45 -2.74
N THR A 459 15.59 -4.39 -3.55
CA THR A 459 16.56 -5.42 -3.17
C THR A 459 17.94 -5.05 -3.70
N THR A 460 19.00 -5.47 -3.02
CA THR A 460 20.41 -5.29 -3.46
C THR A 460 21.04 -6.57 -3.99
N ASP A 461 20.34 -7.69 -3.84
CA ASP A 461 20.70 -9.00 -4.34
C ASP A 461 19.90 -9.34 -5.61
N ASN A 462 20.19 -10.50 -6.20
CA ASN A 462 19.50 -10.96 -7.41
C ASN A 462 18.13 -11.58 -7.10
N GLN A 463 17.38 -10.98 -6.18
CA GLN A 463 16.04 -11.40 -5.78
C GLN A 463 14.99 -10.40 -6.26
N ALA A 464 13.82 -10.91 -6.65
CA ALA A 464 12.72 -10.08 -7.10
C ALA A 464 12.07 -9.27 -5.96
N LEU A 465 11.64 -8.04 -6.27
CA LEU A 465 10.83 -7.21 -5.38
C LEU A 465 9.34 -7.39 -5.71
N GLU A 466 8.51 -7.72 -4.72
CA GLU A 466 7.06 -7.84 -4.89
C GLU A 466 6.29 -6.76 -4.13
N PHE A 467 5.38 -6.07 -4.82
CA PHE A 467 4.34 -5.25 -4.22
C PHE A 467 3.04 -6.03 -4.18
N LYS A 468 2.46 -6.17 -2.98
CA LYS A 468 1.23 -6.94 -2.74
C LYS A 468 0.07 -6.05 -2.35
N VAL A 469 -1.13 -6.38 -2.83
CA VAL A 469 -2.41 -5.78 -2.47
C VAL A 469 -3.33 -6.90 -2.00
N ASN A 470 -3.93 -6.76 -0.82
CA ASN A 470 -4.76 -7.82 -0.20
C ASN A 470 -4.06 -9.20 -0.13
N GLY A 471 -2.74 -9.20 0.15
CA GLY A 471 -1.94 -10.43 0.21
C GLY A 471 -1.57 -11.03 -1.15
N SER A 472 -2.16 -10.57 -2.26
CA SER A 472 -1.82 -11.01 -3.62
C SER A 472 -0.78 -10.11 -4.27
N ARG A 473 0.15 -10.70 -5.02
CA ARG A 473 1.14 -9.97 -5.81
C ARG A 473 0.45 -9.15 -6.90
N ALA A 474 0.65 -7.83 -6.88
CA ALA A 474 0.12 -6.89 -7.86
C ALA A 474 1.18 -6.42 -8.86
N LEU A 475 2.43 -6.29 -8.41
CA LEU A 475 3.60 -5.96 -9.23
C LEU A 475 4.81 -6.74 -8.73
N ARG A 476 5.58 -7.31 -9.64
CA ARG A 476 6.89 -7.93 -9.38
C ARG A 476 7.93 -7.34 -10.31
N LEU A 477 9.03 -6.88 -9.74
CA LEU A 477 10.21 -6.44 -10.47
C LEU A 477 11.26 -7.53 -10.35
N GLU A 478 11.61 -8.17 -11.46
CA GLU A 478 12.66 -9.21 -11.47
C GLU A 478 13.99 -8.60 -11.92
N PRO A 479 15.08 -8.82 -11.17
CA PRO A 479 16.39 -8.34 -11.56
C PRO A 479 16.94 -9.13 -12.75
N ASN A 480 17.79 -8.47 -13.53
CA ASN A 480 18.66 -9.06 -14.54
C ASN A 480 19.93 -8.19 -14.63
N ALA A 481 21.05 -8.78 -15.03
CA ALA A 481 22.32 -8.07 -15.17
C ALA A 481 22.30 -6.92 -16.18
N THR A 482 21.43 -6.97 -17.20
CA THR A 482 21.34 -5.95 -18.24
C THR A 482 20.12 -5.04 -18.09
N SER A 483 18.91 -5.62 -17.97
CA SER A 483 17.67 -4.86 -17.86
C SER A 483 16.61 -5.61 -17.04
N PRO A 484 16.09 -5.03 -15.95
CA PRO A 484 15.10 -5.69 -15.11
C PRO A 484 13.78 -5.92 -15.86
N ASN A 485 13.00 -6.90 -15.39
CA ASN A 485 11.69 -7.18 -15.92
C ASN A 485 10.58 -6.61 -15.04
N VAL A 486 9.42 -6.32 -15.66
CA VAL A 486 8.23 -5.78 -15.00
C VAL A 486 7.06 -6.74 -15.17
N ILE A 487 6.42 -7.15 -14.08
CA ILE A 487 5.30 -8.11 -14.10
C ILE A 487 4.15 -7.60 -13.24
N GLY A 488 3.17 -6.96 -13.86
CA GLY A 488 1.95 -6.49 -13.23
C GLY A 488 0.77 -7.45 -13.36
N GLY A 489 -0.28 -7.19 -12.57
CA GLY A 489 -1.58 -7.84 -12.70
C GLY A 489 -1.70 -9.16 -11.92
N TYR A 490 -2.40 -10.13 -12.50
CA TYR A 490 -2.65 -11.43 -11.90
C TYR A 490 -1.34 -12.13 -11.50
N SER A 491 -1.30 -12.70 -10.30
CA SER A 491 -0.09 -13.32 -9.73
C SER A 491 0.39 -14.56 -10.49
N GLY A 492 -0.41 -15.10 -11.41
CA GLY A 492 0.01 -16.16 -12.33
C GLY A 492 0.74 -15.66 -13.59
N ASN A 493 0.72 -14.36 -13.90
CA ASN A 493 1.53 -13.83 -14.98
C ASN A 493 3.00 -14.16 -14.72
N HIS A 494 3.71 -14.61 -15.75
CA HIS A 494 5.06 -15.12 -15.58
C HIS A 494 5.95 -14.81 -16.78
N LEU A 495 7.23 -14.74 -16.48
CA LEU A 495 8.30 -14.60 -17.46
C LEU A 495 9.17 -15.87 -17.37
N ALA A 496 9.83 -16.23 -18.47
CA ALA A 496 10.87 -17.24 -18.41
C ALA A 496 12.07 -16.76 -17.55
N ALA A 497 12.82 -17.70 -16.99
CA ALA A 497 14.01 -17.38 -16.22
C ALA A 497 15.10 -16.77 -17.12
N GLY A 498 15.81 -15.75 -16.61
CA GLY A 498 16.96 -15.15 -17.28
C GLY A 498 16.62 -14.11 -18.36
N LEU A 499 15.34 -13.82 -18.60
CA LEU A 499 14.96 -12.79 -19.57
C LEU A 499 15.44 -11.40 -19.14
N ALA A 500 15.76 -10.57 -20.11
CA ALA A 500 16.11 -9.17 -19.94
C ALA A 500 15.04 -8.24 -20.53
N GLY A 501 14.62 -7.22 -19.77
CA GLY A 501 13.77 -6.13 -20.24
C GLY A 501 12.34 -6.53 -20.67
N ALA A 502 11.85 -7.70 -20.28
CA ALA A 502 10.49 -8.14 -20.59
C ALA A 502 9.46 -7.42 -19.70
N THR A 503 8.32 -7.05 -20.27
CA THR A 503 7.27 -6.29 -19.57
C THR A 503 5.90 -6.91 -19.77
N ILE A 504 5.25 -7.27 -18.67
CA ILE A 504 3.80 -7.49 -18.61
C ILE A 504 3.23 -6.36 -17.77
N SER A 505 2.51 -5.41 -18.37
CA SER A 505 2.00 -4.24 -17.62
C SER A 505 0.85 -4.60 -16.67
N GLY A 506 0.10 -5.68 -16.94
CA GLY A 506 -1.05 -6.07 -16.14
C GLY A 506 -1.86 -7.22 -16.72
N GLY A 507 -3.13 -7.29 -16.30
CA GLY A 507 -4.09 -8.29 -16.76
C GLY A 507 -3.76 -9.71 -16.26
N GLY A 508 -4.20 -10.71 -17.00
CA GLY A 508 -4.10 -12.13 -16.65
C GLY A 508 -5.28 -12.62 -15.83
N TRP A 509 -5.53 -13.92 -15.91
CA TRP A 509 -6.59 -14.60 -15.19
C TRP A 509 -6.16 -16.02 -14.80
N ASN A 510 -6.82 -16.62 -13.81
CA ASN A 510 -6.56 -18.00 -13.42
C ASN A 510 -6.84 -18.97 -14.59
N GLY A 511 -5.79 -19.66 -15.07
CA GLY A 511 -5.84 -20.52 -16.25
C GLY A 511 -5.57 -19.81 -17.59
N ASN A 512 -5.48 -18.48 -17.62
CA ASN A 512 -5.17 -17.69 -18.82
C ASN A 512 -4.20 -16.54 -18.46
N THR A 513 -2.96 -16.90 -18.15
CA THR A 513 -1.90 -15.97 -17.75
C THR A 513 -1.31 -15.28 -18.96
N ASN A 514 -0.90 -14.02 -18.80
CA ASN A 514 0.01 -13.41 -19.76
C ASN A 514 1.41 -13.97 -19.52
N SER A 515 2.11 -14.36 -20.59
CA SER A 515 3.36 -15.11 -20.48
C SER A 515 4.36 -14.66 -21.55
N ILE A 516 5.59 -14.37 -21.14
CA ILE A 516 6.67 -13.97 -22.06
C ILE A 516 7.89 -14.87 -21.85
N PHE A 517 8.44 -15.39 -22.93
CA PHE A 517 9.59 -16.29 -22.95
C PHE A 517 10.76 -15.76 -23.78
N ALA A 518 10.75 -14.47 -24.15
CA ALA A 518 11.78 -13.84 -24.97
C ALA A 518 12.15 -12.44 -24.47
N ASP A 519 13.41 -12.04 -24.71
CA ASP A 519 13.96 -10.77 -24.24
C ASP A 519 13.28 -9.56 -24.88
N TYR A 520 13.27 -8.44 -24.14
CA TYR A 520 12.78 -7.13 -24.58
C TYR A 520 11.37 -7.14 -25.19
N SER A 521 10.56 -8.13 -24.81
CA SER A 521 9.22 -8.32 -25.32
C SER A 521 8.19 -7.75 -24.35
N ALA A 522 7.05 -7.30 -24.89
CA ALA A 522 6.04 -6.61 -24.10
C ALA A 522 4.63 -7.15 -24.31
N ILE A 523 3.89 -7.33 -23.22
CA ILE A 523 2.45 -7.55 -23.21
C ILE A 523 1.81 -6.41 -22.41
N GLY A 524 1.04 -5.56 -23.08
CA GLY A 524 0.38 -4.41 -22.44
C GLY A 524 -0.73 -4.80 -21.44
N GLY A 525 -1.29 -6.00 -21.56
CA GLY A 525 -2.29 -6.53 -20.64
C GLY A 525 -3.17 -7.60 -21.27
N GLY A 526 -4.47 -7.59 -20.97
CA GLY A 526 -5.40 -8.60 -21.47
C GLY A 526 -5.28 -9.95 -20.76
N ILE A 527 -5.75 -11.03 -21.39
CA ILE A 527 -5.86 -12.36 -20.78
C ILE A 527 -5.32 -13.42 -21.77
N GLY A 528 -4.46 -14.31 -21.28
CA GLY A 528 -3.97 -15.46 -22.07
C GLY A 528 -3.05 -15.10 -23.24
N ASN A 529 -2.42 -13.92 -23.23
CA ASN A 529 -1.49 -13.54 -24.30
C ASN A 529 -0.11 -14.17 -24.08
N ALA A 530 0.53 -14.64 -25.15
CA ALA A 530 1.79 -15.36 -25.07
C ALA A 530 2.82 -14.90 -26.12
N ILE A 531 4.02 -14.55 -25.68
CA ILE A 531 5.20 -14.40 -26.53
C ILE A 531 6.13 -15.56 -26.21
N GLN A 532 6.31 -16.47 -27.15
CA GLN A 532 6.99 -17.76 -26.97
C GLN A 532 8.52 -17.63 -27.09
N PRO A 533 9.31 -18.67 -26.75
CA PRO A 533 10.77 -18.61 -26.75
C PRO A 533 11.35 -18.19 -28.09
N SER A 534 12.50 -17.52 -28.08
CA SER A 534 13.17 -17.08 -29.32
C SER A 534 12.36 -16.10 -30.18
N ALA A 535 11.46 -15.30 -29.60
CA ALA A 535 10.76 -14.21 -30.31
C ALA A 535 11.04 -12.81 -29.69
N PRO A 536 12.31 -12.41 -29.49
CA PRO A 536 12.66 -11.14 -28.86
C PRO A 536 12.11 -9.92 -29.61
N TRP A 537 12.00 -8.81 -28.87
CA TRP A 537 11.49 -7.51 -29.35
C TRP A 537 10.04 -7.54 -29.86
N SER A 538 9.29 -8.59 -29.50
CA SER A 538 7.91 -8.73 -29.93
C SER A 538 6.96 -8.01 -28.98
N THR A 539 5.82 -7.56 -29.50
CA THR A 539 4.81 -6.83 -28.71
C THR A 539 3.40 -7.39 -28.93
N ILE A 540 2.68 -7.59 -27.83
CA ILE A 540 1.22 -7.78 -27.84
C ILE A 540 0.60 -6.63 -27.05
N GLY A 541 -0.16 -5.75 -27.70
CA GLY A 541 -0.79 -4.61 -27.03
C GLY A 541 -1.78 -5.00 -25.93
N GLY A 542 -2.47 -6.14 -26.09
CA GLY A 542 -3.38 -6.71 -25.11
C GLY A 542 -4.36 -7.70 -25.75
N GLY A 543 -5.62 -7.70 -25.30
CA GLY A 543 -6.67 -8.56 -25.86
C GLY A 543 -6.70 -9.95 -25.24
N TYR A 544 -7.23 -10.93 -25.98
CA TYR A 544 -7.48 -12.29 -25.49
C TYR A 544 -6.79 -13.34 -26.37
N ASN A 545 -5.98 -14.21 -25.77
CA ASN A 545 -5.36 -15.35 -26.45
C ASN A 545 -4.58 -15.01 -27.74
N ASN A 546 -3.86 -13.90 -27.76
CA ASN A 546 -2.96 -13.60 -28.86
C ASN A 546 -1.61 -14.28 -28.63
N THR A 547 -1.01 -14.83 -29.69
CA THR A 547 0.24 -15.61 -29.59
C THR A 547 1.25 -15.18 -30.65
N ILE A 548 2.47 -14.91 -30.22
CA ILE A 548 3.65 -14.81 -31.09
C ILE A 548 4.52 -16.03 -30.81
N GLN A 549 4.67 -16.89 -31.81
CA GLN A 549 5.35 -18.19 -31.73
C GLN A 549 6.88 -18.05 -31.89
N PRO A 550 7.67 -19.13 -31.70
CA PRO A 550 9.12 -19.06 -31.68
C PRO A 550 9.73 -18.55 -32.98
N SER A 551 10.86 -17.86 -32.89
CA SER A 551 11.59 -17.31 -34.05
C SER A 551 10.82 -16.28 -34.88
N ALA A 552 9.72 -15.72 -34.37
CA ALA A 552 9.00 -14.61 -34.98
C ALA A 552 9.48 -13.28 -34.37
N TYR A 553 10.71 -12.88 -34.72
CA TYR A 553 11.37 -11.68 -34.16
C TYR A 553 10.64 -10.40 -34.56
N TYR A 554 10.69 -9.36 -33.71
CA TYR A 554 10.15 -8.01 -34.01
C TYR A 554 8.66 -7.98 -34.37
N SER A 555 7.91 -9.03 -34.04
CA SER A 555 6.53 -9.17 -34.44
C SER A 555 5.57 -8.43 -33.51
N ALA A 556 4.47 -7.94 -34.07
CA ALA A 556 3.52 -7.11 -33.34
C ALA A 556 2.08 -7.60 -33.52
N ILE A 557 1.36 -7.76 -32.40
CA ILE A 557 -0.09 -7.90 -32.39
C ILE A 557 -0.68 -6.72 -31.62
N GLY A 558 -1.41 -5.83 -32.28
CA GLY A 558 -1.99 -4.65 -31.63
C GLY A 558 -3.01 -5.00 -30.54
N GLY A 559 -3.75 -6.10 -30.71
CA GLY A 559 -4.71 -6.62 -29.74
C GLY A 559 -5.69 -7.60 -30.37
N GLY A 560 -6.95 -7.58 -29.93
CA GLY A 560 -7.99 -8.47 -30.46
C GLY A 560 -8.01 -9.86 -29.81
N GLY A 561 -8.58 -10.84 -30.49
CA GLY A 561 -8.85 -12.19 -29.95
C GLY A 561 -8.30 -13.31 -30.82
N GLY A 562 -7.46 -14.19 -30.27
CA GLY A 562 -7.02 -15.40 -30.97
C GLY A 562 -6.16 -15.13 -32.21
N ASN A 563 -5.43 -14.00 -32.27
CA ASN A 563 -4.52 -13.72 -33.37
C ASN A 563 -3.19 -14.45 -33.15
N THR A 564 -2.60 -14.99 -34.21
CA THR A 564 -1.35 -15.76 -34.14
C THR A 564 -0.36 -15.35 -35.20
N ILE A 565 0.86 -15.01 -34.79
CA ILE A 565 2.02 -14.95 -35.67
C ILE A 565 2.84 -16.21 -35.42
N GLN A 566 2.94 -17.06 -36.43
CA GLN A 566 3.51 -18.40 -36.29
C GLN A 566 5.04 -18.41 -36.40
N THR A 567 5.62 -19.58 -36.14
CA THR A 567 7.06 -19.79 -36.08
C THR A 567 7.80 -19.23 -37.30
N GLY A 568 8.85 -18.45 -37.08
CA GLY A 568 9.68 -17.93 -38.16
C GLY A 568 9.05 -16.85 -39.04
N ALA A 569 7.88 -16.30 -38.69
CA ALA A 569 7.29 -15.13 -39.36
C ALA A 569 7.74 -13.84 -38.66
N SER A 570 8.98 -13.43 -38.91
CA SER A 570 9.59 -12.24 -38.32
C SER A 570 9.06 -10.96 -38.97
N ASP A 571 9.22 -9.83 -38.29
CA ASP A 571 8.86 -8.48 -38.77
C ASP A 571 7.39 -8.39 -39.23
N SER A 572 6.54 -9.20 -38.61
CA SER A 572 5.16 -9.38 -39.03
C SER A 572 4.20 -8.67 -38.11
N THR A 573 3.11 -8.14 -38.67
CA THR A 573 2.15 -7.33 -37.92
C THR A 573 0.72 -7.82 -38.09
N ILE A 574 0.02 -8.01 -36.98
CA ILE A 574 -1.44 -8.10 -36.94
C ILE A 574 -1.98 -6.90 -36.18
N GLY A 575 -2.67 -5.98 -36.85
CA GLY A 575 -3.20 -4.77 -36.21
C GLY A 575 -4.24 -5.08 -35.12
N GLY A 576 -5.00 -6.17 -35.28
CA GLY A 576 -5.96 -6.67 -34.29
C GLY A 576 -6.99 -7.61 -34.91
N GLY A 577 -8.24 -7.52 -34.46
CA GLY A 577 -9.34 -8.35 -34.98
C GLY A 577 -9.42 -9.72 -34.31
N SER A 578 -10.03 -10.70 -34.98
CA SER A 578 -10.30 -12.02 -34.40
C SER A 578 -9.83 -13.17 -35.29
N GLY A 579 -9.01 -14.06 -34.75
CA GLY A 579 -8.60 -15.29 -35.44
C GLY A 579 -7.75 -15.06 -36.69
N ASN A 580 -7.00 -13.97 -36.76
CA ASN A 580 -6.08 -13.73 -37.87
C ASN A 580 -4.77 -14.49 -37.66
N THR A 581 -4.21 -15.06 -38.73
CA THR A 581 -3.00 -15.89 -38.65
C THR A 581 -1.99 -15.50 -39.72
N ILE A 582 -0.76 -15.17 -39.31
CA ILE A 582 0.40 -15.13 -40.22
C ILE A 582 1.14 -16.45 -40.01
N GLN A 583 1.18 -17.29 -41.04
CA GLN A 583 1.70 -18.65 -40.92
C GLN A 583 3.23 -18.72 -40.98
N THR A 584 3.77 -19.90 -40.73
CA THR A 584 5.21 -20.17 -40.62
C THR A 584 6.02 -19.59 -41.78
N ASN A 585 7.17 -18.97 -41.48
CA ASN A 585 8.11 -18.38 -42.45
C ASN A 585 7.53 -17.27 -43.36
N ALA A 586 6.40 -16.66 -43.01
CA ALA A 586 5.85 -15.52 -43.74
C ALA A 586 6.39 -14.18 -43.21
N ASN A 587 7.69 -13.94 -43.39
CA ASN A 587 8.34 -12.71 -42.94
C ASN A 587 7.74 -11.44 -43.56
N ASP A 588 7.89 -10.30 -42.88
CA ASP A 588 7.53 -8.96 -43.37
C ASP A 588 6.05 -8.84 -43.79
N SER A 589 5.18 -9.63 -43.15
CA SER A 589 3.79 -9.79 -43.56
C SER A 589 2.84 -8.98 -42.67
N THR A 590 1.78 -8.46 -43.26
CA THR A 590 0.84 -7.58 -42.53
C THR A 590 -0.62 -8.01 -42.70
N ILE A 591 -1.31 -8.21 -41.58
CA ILE A 591 -2.76 -8.25 -41.51
C ILE A 591 -3.25 -7.02 -40.74
N GLY A 592 -3.91 -6.08 -41.41
CA GLY A 592 -4.43 -4.86 -40.76
C GLY A 592 -5.47 -5.15 -39.67
N GLY A 593 -6.26 -6.22 -39.83
CA GLY A 593 -7.21 -6.70 -38.84
C GLY A 593 -8.29 -7.57 -39.46
N GLY A 594 -9.54 -7.43 -39.00
CA GLY A 594 -10.68 -8.19 -39.51
C GLY A 594 -10.83 -9.56 -38.84
N MET A 595 -11.47 -10.52 -39.53
CA MET A 595 -11.78 -11.83 -38.95
C MET A 595 -11.36 -13.01 -39.84
N GLY A 596 -10.56 -13.91 -39.27
CA GLY A 596 -10.20 -15.17 -39.93
C GLY A 596 -9.34 -15.01 -41.18
N ASN A 597 -8.53 -13.94 -41.24
CA ASN A 597 -7.61 -13.72 -42.36
C ASN A 597 -6.32 -14.51 -42.15
N THR A 598 -5.76 -15.04 -43.24
CA THR A 598 -4.56 -15.88 -43.19
C THR A 598 -3.54 -15.45 -44.22
N ILE A 599 -2.30 -15.21 -43.79
CA ILE A 599 -1.14 -15.20 -44.70
C ILE A 599 -0.52 -16.59 -44.65
N GLN A 600 -0.32 -17.20 -45.81
CA GLN A 600 0.09 -18.60 -45.93
C GLN A 600 1.53 -18.84 -45.52
N THR A 601 1.87 -20.11 -45.24
CA THR A 601 3.24 -20.56 -45.03
C THR A 601 4.15 -20.09 -46.16
N ASN A 602 5.32 -19.57 -45.80
CA ASN A 602 6.28 -18.93 -46.71
C ASN A 602 5.70 -17.75 -47.49
N GLY A 603 4.61 -17.10 -47.05
CA GLY A 603 3.97 -15.98 -47.76
C GLY A 603 4.62 -14.64 -47.45
N GLN A 604 5.90 -14.45 -47.77
CA GLN A 604 6.66 -13.26 -47.42
C GLN A 604 6.11 -11.99 -48.09
N PHE A 605 6.20 -10.85 -47.41
CA PHE A 605 5.75 -9.54 -47.91
C PHE A 605 4.25 -9.48 -48.31
N ALA A 606 3.44 -10.42 -47.80
CA ALA A 606 2.03 -10.46 -48.10
C ALA A 606 1.26 -9.42 -47.28
N MET A 607 0.17 -8.88 -47.85
CA MET A 607 -0.69 -7.93 -47.15
C MET A 607 -2.18 -8.26 -47.27
N ILE A 608 -2.83 -8.28 -46.12
CA ILE A 608 -4.29 -8.30 -46.00
C ILE A 608 -4.68 -7.05 -45.20
N PRO A 609 -5.24 -5.99 -45.82
CA PRO A 609 -5.60 -4.77 -45.08
C PRO A 609 -6.73 -4.99 -44.06
N GLY A 610 -7.52 -6.06 -44.21
CA GLY A 610 -8.60 -6.41 -43.30
C GLY A 610 -9.65 -7.29 -43.96
N GLY A 611 -10.91 -7.12 -43.58
CA GLY A 611 -12.03 -7.90 -44.10
C GLY A 611 -12.16 -9.27 -43.43
N ARG A 612 -12.73 -10.24 -44.14
CA ARG A 612 -13.06 -11.55 -43.56
C ARG A 612 -12.58 -12.70 -44.43
N GLN A 613 -11.98 -13.71 -43.81
CA GLN A 613 -11.63 -14.99 -44.46
C GLN A 613 -10.75 -14.85 -45.72
N ASN A 614 -9.91 -13.82 -45.79
CA ASN A 614 -8.99 -13.60 -46.90
C ASN A 614 -7.73 -14.46 -46.75
N LEU A 615 -7.09 -14.76 -47.87
CA LEU A 615 -5.87 -15.56 -47.96
C LEU A 615 -4.88 -14.92 -48.92
N ALA A 616 -3.64 -14.74 -48.46
CA ALA A 616 -2.55 -14.19 -49.29
C ALA A 616 -1.29 -15.07 -49.18
N THR A 617 -0.54 -15.15 -50.28
CA THR A 617 0.79 -15.78 -50.36
C THR A 617 1.87 -14.71 -50.64
N ASN A 618 3.09 -15.14 -51.00
CA ASN A 618 4.24 -14.28 -51.32
C ASN A 618 3.90 -13.07 -52.18
N TYR A 619 4.27 -11.86 -51.72
CA TYR A 619 4.06 -10.58 -52.39
C TYR A 619 2.59 -10.31 -52.78
N ALA A 620 1.64 -11.03 -52.20
CA ALA A 620 0.26 -10.99 -52.61
C ALA A 620 -0.55 -10.01 -51.74
N PHE A 621 -1.58 -9.43 -52.34
CA PHE A 621 -2.53 -8.53 -51.68
C PHE A 621 -3.93 -9.14 -51.74
N ALA A 622 -4.59 -9.34 -50.60
CA ALA A 622 -5.96 -9.87 -50.56
C ALA A 622 -6.88 -9.02 -49.67
N ALA A 623 -7.97 -8.49 -50.22
CA ALA A 623 -8.89 -7.60 -49.51
C ALA A 623 -10.36 -7.93 -49.80
N GLY A 624 -11.22 -7.71 -48.81
CA GLY A 624 -12.67 -7.92 -48.93
C GLY A 624 -13.19 -9.09 -48.09
N TYR A 625 -14.13 -9.88 -48.63
CA TYR A 625 -14.62 -11.12 -48.01
C TYR A 625 -14.31 -12.31 -48.92
N ASN A 626 -13.47 -13.24 -48.46
CA ASN A 626 -13.12 -14.49 -49.13
C ASN A 626 -12.29 -14.28 -50.43
N ALA A 627 -11.45 -13.25 -50.43
CA ALA A 627 -10.42 -13.02 -51.44
C ALA A 627 -9.22 -13.95 -51.22
N ARG A 628 -8.78 -14.67 -52.27
CA ARG A 628 -7.69 -15.65 -52.21
C ARG A 628 -6.62 -15.35 -53.25
N ALA A 629 -5.62 -14.59 -52.84
CA ALA A 629 -4.42 -14.32 -53.61
C ALA A 629 -3.39 -15.44 -53.35
N THR A 630 -3.60 -16.59 -54.01
CA THR A 630 -2.83 -17.83 -53.81
C THR A 630 -1.66 -17.99 -54.77
N ASN A 631 -1.48 -17.07 -55.71
CA ASN A 631 -0.33 -17.03 -56.60
C ASN A 631 0.59 -15.86 -56.22
N THR A 632 1.90 -16.07 -56.32
CA THR A 632 2.91 -15.05 -55.98
C THR A 632 2.68 -13.75 -56.74
N GLY A 633 2.69 -12.62 -56.03
CA GLY A 633 2.49 -11.29 -56.61
C GLY A 633 1.06 -10.97 -57.04
N ALA A 634 0.08 -11.81 -56.69
CA ALA A 634 -1.31 -11.58 -57.09
C ALA A 634 -2.02 -10.54 -56.21
N PHE A 635 -2.87 -9.72 -56.82
CA PHE A 635 -3.74 -8.75 -56.15
C PHE A 635 -5.19 -9.19 -56.32
N VAL A 636 -5.85 -9.51 -55.21
CA VAL A 636 -7.23 -9.98 -55.21
C VAL A 636 -8.11 -9.08 -54.35
N TRP A 637 -9.14 -8.51 -54.97
CA TRP A 637 -10.16 -7.72 -54.29
C TRP A 637 -11.53 -8.37 -54.47
N SER A 638 -12.23 -8.63 -53.37
CA SER A 638 -13.57 -9.24 -53.38
C SER A 638 -14.59 -8.35 -52.68
N ASP A 639 -15.84 -8.46 -53.10
CA ASP A 639 -16.95 -7.73 -52.50
C ASP A 639 -17.43 -8.37 -51.19
N SER A 640 -18.51 -7.84 -50.61
CA SER A 640 -19.07 -8.30 -49.34
C SER A 640 -19.90 -9.58 -49.43
N THR A 641 -20.00 -10.23 -50.60
CA THR A 641 -20.89 -11.38 -50.79
C THR A 641 -20.35 -12.67 -50.18
N GLY A 642 -19.06 -12.72 -49.85
CA GLY A 642 -18.39 -13.92 -49.35
C GLY A 642 -18.14 -14.99 -50.41
N THR A 643 -18.44 -14.68 -51.67
CA THR A 643 -18.15 -15.58 -52.80
C THR A 643 -16.64 -15.67 -52.99
N LEU A 644 -16.13 -16.89 -53.09
CA LEU A 644 -14.71 -17.13 -53.34
C LEU A 644 -14.25 -16.37 -54.58
N THR A 645 -13.25 -15.51 -54.42
CA THR A 645 -12.58 -14.81 -55.52
C THR A 645 -11.11 -15.17 -55.43
N ALA A 646 -10.59 -15.89 -56.42
CA ALA A 646 -9.22 -16.40 -56.39
C ALA A 646 -8.36 -15.79 -57.51
N SER A 647 -7.07 -15.65 -57.25
CA SER A 647 -6.08 -15.36 -58.30
C SER A 647 -6.01 -16.53 -59.28
N THR A 648 -5.71 -16.23 -60.54
CA THR A 648 -5.56 -17.27 -61.57
C THR A 648 -4.10 -17.60 -61.84
N ASN A 649 -3.22 -16.60 -61.80
CA ASN A 649 -1.81 -16.70 -62.20
C ASN A 649 -0.91 -15.87 -61.27
N ALA A 650 0.40 -16.09 -61.31
CA ALA A 650 1.36 -15.21 -60.65
C ALA A 650 1.32 -13.79 -61.27
N ASN A 651 1.60 -12.77 -60.47
CA ASN A 651 1.63 -11.36 -60.88
C ASN A 651 0.33 -10.90 -61.58
N SER A 652 -0.82 -11.39 -61.12
CA SER A 652 -2.12 -11.10 -61.73
C SER A 652 -3.01 -10.25 -60.82
N VAL A 653 -4.02 -9.60 -61.41
CA VAL A 653 -5.02 -8.84 -60.68
C VAL A 653 -6.39 -9.50 -60.92
N THR A 654 -7.07 -9.92 -59.85
CA THR A 654 -8.45 -10.42 -59.89
C THR A 654 -9.33 -9.52 -59.02
N MET A 655 -10.37 -8.92 -59.61
CA MET A 655 -11.32 -8.09 -58.87
C MET A 655 -12.75 -8.60 -59.07
N ARG A 656 -13.53 -8.65 -57.98
CA ARG A 656 -14.96 -8.96 -58.02
C ARG A 656 -15.78 -7.83 -57.41
N ALA A 657 -16.73 -7.30 -58.19
CA ALA A 657 -17.79 -6.40 -57.74
C ALA A 657 -19.13 -6.87 -58.30
N SER A 658 -19.94 -7.57 -57.51
CA SER A 658 -21.28 -8.03 -57.94
C SER A 658 -22.22 -6.88 -58.31
N GLY A 659 -21.98 -5.67 -57.79
CA GLY A 659 -22.69 -4.44 -58.18
C GLY A 659 -22.15 -3.74 -59.43
N GLY A 660 -21.08 -4.26 -60.05
CA GLY A 660 -20.38 -3.65 -61.18
C GLY A 660 -19.20 -2.76 -60.79
N PHE A 661 -18.42 -2.35 -61.79
CA PHE A 661 -17.25 -1.47 -61.66
C PHE A 661 -17.49 -0.10 -62.29
N ARG A 662 -16.87 0.94 -61.72
CA ARG A 662 -16.80 2.28 -62.32
C ARG A 662 -15.41 2.87 -62.14
N PHE A 663 -14.90 3.47 -63.20
CA PHE A 663 -13.63 4.20 -63.23
C PHE A 663 -13.93 5.62 -63.66
N PHE A 664 -13.49 6.60 -62.86
CA PHE A 664 -13.66 8.02 -63.15
C PHE A 664 -12.31 8.67 -63.39
N THR A 665 -12.23 9.60 -64.34
CA THR A 665 -10.98 10.29 -64.70
C THR A 665 -11.11 11.83 -64.63
N GLY A 666 -12.20 12.35 -64.06
CA GLY A 666 -12.43 13.79 -63.91
C GLY A 666 -13.53 14.13 -62.90
N THR A 667 -13.87 15.43 -62.81
CA THR A 667 -14.91 15.95 -61.90
C THR A 667 -16.34 15.74 -62.42
N GLY A 668 -16.50 15.52 -63.73
CA GLY A 668 -17.74 15.00 -64.32
C GLY A 668 -17.74 13.47 -64.38
N PRO A 669 -18.84 12.81 -64.80
CA PRO A 669 -18.95 11.35 -64.83
C PRO A 669 -18.07 10.69 -65.92
N VAL A 670 -17.01 11.34 -66.39
CA VAL A 670 -16.15 10.85 -67.48
C VAL A 670 -15.38 9.62 -67.03
N GLY A 671 -15.51 8.54 -67.81
CA GLY A 671 -14.80 7.29 -67.58
C GLY A 671 -15.53 6.07 -68.17
N ALA A 672 -15.32 4.90 -67.57
CA ALA A 672 -15.87 3.62 -68.02
C ALA A 672 -16.56 2.88 -66.88
N SER A 673 -17.60 2.10 -67.20
CA SER A 673 -18.34 1.29 -66.24
C SER A 673 -18.55 -0.14 -66.76
N LEU A 674 -18.53 -1.12 -65.87
CA LEU A 674 -18.96 -2.48 -66.16
C LEU A 674 -20.18 -2.76 -65.29
N ALA A 675 -21.35 -2.96 -65.90
CA ALA A 675 -22.59 -3.20 -65.16
C ALA A 675 -22.54 -4.53 -64.38
N ALA A 676 -23.39 -4.67 -63.37
CA ALA A 676 -23.59 -5.95 -62.68
C ALA A 676 -23.95 -7.06 -63.69
N GLY A 677 -23.16 -8.14 -63.73
CA GLY A 677 -23.32 -9.23 -64.70
C GLY A 677 -22.97 -8.88 -66.15
N GLY A 678 -22.48 -7.67 -66.41
CA GLY A 678 -22.05 -7.23 -67.74
C GLY A 678 -20.73 -7.89 -68.16
N THR A 679 -20.57 -8.09 -69.48
CA THR A 679 -19.35 -8.65 -70.08
C THR A 679 -18.55 -7.64 -70.90
N ALA A 680 -19.04 -6.39 -71.02
CA ALA A 680 -18.43 -5.34 -71.82
C ALA A 680 -18.49 -3.98 -71.10
N TRP A 681 -17.48 -3.15 -71.36
CA TRP A 681 -17.40 -1.79 -70.82
C TRP A 681 -18.44 -0.87 -71.46
N GLY A 682 -19.24 -0.21 -70.62
CA GLY A 682 -20.05 0.94 -70.98
C GLY A 682 -19.25 2.23 -70.85
N VAL A 683 -18.99 2.89 -71.98
CA VAL A 683 -18.48 4.26 -72.04
C VAL A 683 -19.64 5.26 -72.15
N ILE A 684 -19.49 6.46 -71.60
CA ILE A 684 -20.53 7.48 -71.70
C ILE A 684 -20.73 7.88 -73.16
N SER A 685 -21.92 7.59 -73.68
CA SER A 685 -22.32 7.90 -75.05
C SER A 685 -23.73 8.51 -75.10
N ASP A 686 -24.00 9.47 -74.22
CA ASP A 686 -25.28 10.21 -74.20
C ASP A 686 -25.21 11.45 -75.11
N ARG A 687 -26.25 11.69 -75.92
CA ARG A 687 -26.34 12.89 -76.78
C ARG A 687 -26.37 14.18 -75.94
N ASN A 688 -26.95 14.15 -74.75
CA ASN A 688 -26.98 15.28 -73.81
C ASN A 688 -25.61 15.53 -73.16
N ALA A 689 -24.73 14.52 -73.13
CA ALA A 689 -23.35 14.66 -72.67
C ALA A 689 -22.39 15.13 -73.80
N LYS A 690 -22.86 15.12 -75.06
CA LYS A 690 -22.06 15.43 -76.26
C LYS A 690 -22.56 16.73 -76.91
N LYS A 691 -21.68 17.43 -77.63
CA LYS A 691 -21.99 18.67 -78.36
C LYS A 691 -21.17 18.78 -79.64
N ASN A 692 -21.48 19.79 -80.46
CA ASN A 692 -20.77 20.08 -81.72
C ASN A 692 -20.82 18.93 -82.74
N PHE A 693 -21.99 18.33 -82.92
CA PHE A 693 -22.20 17.26 -83.90
C PHE A 693 -21.99 17.80 -85.33
N GLN A 694 -21.12 17.14 -86.09
CA GLN A 694 -20.89 17.41 -87.50
C GLN A 694 -21.09 16.09 -88.29
N PRO A 695 -21.71 16.13 -89.47
CA PRO A 695 -21.79 14.95 -90.34
C PRO A 695 -20.39 14.55 -90.82
N VAL A 696 -20.22 13.26 -91.09
CA VAL A 696 -18.99 12.67 -91.61
C VAL A 696 -19.31 12.07 -92.98
N ASP A 697 -18.46 12.31 -93.97
CA ASP A 697 -18.57 11.68 -95.30
C ASP A 697 -18.04 10.24 -95.22
N GLY A 698 -18.95 9.27 -95.35
CA GLY A 698 -18.60 7.85 -95.27
C GLY A 698 -17.70 7.39 -96.42
N LEU A 699 -17.85 7.93 -97.64
CA LEU A 699 -17.01 7.57 -98.78
C LEU A 699 -15.57 8.06 -98.57
N GLU A 700 -15.40 9.29 -98.08
CA GLU A 700 -14.08 9.84 -97.76
C GLU A 700 -13.41 9.01 -96.64
N VAL A 701 -14.16 8.65 -95.60
CA VAL A 701 -13.63 7.81 -94.51
C VAL A 701 -13.24 6.43 -95.02
N LEU A 702 -14.07 5.79 -95.86
CA LEU A 702 -13.77 4.50 -96.47
C LEU A 702 -12.50 4.57 -97.32
N GLU A 703 -12.35 5.62 -98.15
CA GLU A 703 -11.17 5.80 -99.00
C GLU A 703 -9.90 5.95 -98.16
N LYS A 704 -9.92 6.83 -97.15
CA LYS A 704 -8.80 7.00 -96.22
C LYS A 704 -8.49 5.71 -95.46
N LEU A 705 -9.50 5.00 -94.95
CA LEU A 705 -9.30 3.75 -94.21
C LEU A 705 -8.69 2.67 -95.12
N SER A 706 -9.14 2.59 -96.37
CA SER A 706 -8.60 1.63 -97.35
C SER A 706 -7.14 1.87 -97.71
N ALA A 707 -6.64 3.11 -97.51
CA ALA A 707 -5.26 3.48 -97.73
C ALA A 707 -4.36 3.27 -96.50
N ILE A 708 -4.93 3.01 -95.31
CA ILE A 708 -4.15 2.79 -94.09
C ILE A 708 -3.55 1.38 -94.11
N PRO A 709 -2.22 1.24 -93.91
CA PRO A 709 -1.61 -0.08 -93.78
C PRO A 709 -2.13 -0.81 -92.54
N VAL A 710 -2.70 -2.00 -92.74
CA VAL A 710 -2.93 -2.98 -91.68
C VAL A 710 -1.84 -4.03 -91.77
N GLN A 711 -1.05 -4.14 -90.71
CA GLN A 711 0.16 -4.98 -90.71
C GLN A 711 0.14 -5.93 -89.52
N HIS A 712 0.93 -7.00 -89.66
CA HIS A 712 1.31 -7.83 -88.52
C HIS A 712 2.51 -7.19 -87.81
N TRP A 713 2.47 -7.11 -86.49
CA TRP A 713 3.54 -6.47 -85.71
C TRP A 713 3.68 -7.09 -84.32
N ASN A 714 4.88 -6.94 -83.75
CA ASN A 714 5.19 -7.28 -82.36
C ASN A 714 5.70 -6.05 -81.63
N TYR A 715 5.46 -5.97 -80.33
CA TYR A 715 6.13 -4.98 -79.50
C TYR A 715 7.61 -5.29 -79.41
N LYS A 716 8.47 -4.26 -79.33
CA LYS A 716 9.93 -4.43 -79.28
C LYS A 716 10.46 -5.30 -78.14
N TRP A 717 9.67 -5.49 -77.07
CA TRP A 717 10.05 -6.32 -75.92
C TRP A 717 9.60 -7.78 -76.08
N GLU A 718 8.69 -8.06 -77.01
CA GLU A 718 8.23 -9.42 -77.29
C GLU A 718 9.34 -10.19 -78.02
N PRO A 719 9.48 -11.51 -77.78
CA PRO A 719 10.33 -12.37 -78.59
C PRO A 719 9.93 -12.34 -80.07
N ASP A 720 10.90 -12.50 -80.98
CA ASP A 720 10.67 -12.48 -82.43
C ASP A 720 9.74 -13.61 -82.93
N ASP A 721 9.52 -14.66 -82.14
CA ASP A 721 8.64 -15.79 -82.43
C ASP A 721 7.25 -15.70 -81.76
N ALA A 722 6.95 -14.58 -81.10
CA ALA A 722 5.62 -14.34 -80.54
C ALA A 722 4.57 -14.20 -81.65
N VAL A 723 3.34 -14.65 -81.37
CA VAL A 723 2.21 -14.49 -82.31
C VAL A 723 2.02 -12.99 -82.58
N PRO A 724 2.12 -12.53 -83.84
CA PRO A 724 2.04 -11.12 -84.13
C PRO A 724 0.62 -10.60 -83.91
N HIS A 725 0.54 -9.36 -83.44
CA HIS A 725 -0.69 -8.59 -83.42
C HIS A 725 -1.04 -8.13 -84.85
N ILE A 726 -2.30 -7.83 -85.11
CA ILE A 726 -2.76 -7.26 -86.38
C ILE A 726 -3.45 -5.93 -86.14
N GLY A 727 -3.04 -4.90 -86.86
CA GLY A 727 -3.68 -3.58 -86.78
C GLY A 727 -2.88 -2.49 -87.47
N PRO A 728 -3.42 -1.27 -87.54
CA PRO A 728 -2.71 -0.11 -88.06
C PRO A 728 -1.76 0.49 -87.02
N MET A 729 -0.80 1.29 -87.49
CA MET A 729 0.03 2.12 -86.63
C MET A 729 -0.72 3.40 -86.25
N ALA A 730 -0.55 3.85 -85.01
CA ALA A 730 -1.25 5.04 -84.49
C ALA A 730 -0.94 6.30 -85.29
N GLN A 731 0.29 6.45 -85.81
CA GLN A 731 0.72 7.61 -86.60
C GLN A 731 -0.07 7.73 -87.91
N ASP A 732 -0.19 6.63 -88.66
CA ASP A 732 -0.92 6.62 -89.93
C ASP A 732 -2.41 6.86 -89.70
N PHE A 733 -2.99 6.19 -88.69
CA PHE A 733 -4.40 6.33 -88.35
C PHE A 733 -4.76 7.75 -87.88
N LYS A 734 -3.93 8.35 -87.02
CA LYS A 734 -4.16 9.70 -86.49
C LYS A 734 -3.93 10.77 -87.55
N SER A 735 -2.92 10.61 -88.41
CA SER A 735 -2.69 11.51 -89.55
C SER A 735 -3.91 11.57 -90.48
N ALA A 736 -4.55 10.43 -90.74
CA ALA A 736 -5.71 10.34 -91.64
C ALA A 736 -7.01 10.93 -91.04
N PHE A 737 -7.34 10.62 -89.77
CA PHE A 737 -8.67 10.90 -89.20
C PHE A 737 -8.70 11.93 -88.07
N TYR A 738 -7.58 12.12 -87.35
CA TYR A 738 -7.54 12.97 -86.16
C TYR A 738 -6.24 13.79 -86.10
N PRO A 739 -5.93 14.60 -87.14
CA PRO A 739 -4.66 15.32 -87.22
C PRO A 739 -4.48 16.26 -86.03
N GLY A 740 -3.28 16.28 -85.46
CA GLY A 740 -2.91 17.11 -84.30
C GLY A 740 -3.27 16.53 -82.93
N ARG A 741 -3.83 15.31 -82.86
CA ARG A 741 -3.94 14.55 -81.60
C ARG A 741 -2.67 13.73 -81.32
N ASP A 742 -2.60 13.14 -80.12
CA ASP A 742 -1.57 12.15 -79.78
C ASP A 742 -1.55 11.03 -80.82
N ASP A 743 -0.35 10.77 -81.37
CA ASP A 743 -0.09 9.84 -82.46
C ASP A 743 0.52 8.51 -81.97
N LYS A 744 0.45 8.26 -80.65
CA LYS A 744 1.03 7.07 -80.01
C LYS A 744 -0.02 6.09 -79.50
N SER A 745 -1.30 6.47 -79.55
CA SER A 745 -2.40 5.65 -79.07
C SER A 745 -3.62 5.76 -79.98
N ILE A 746 -4.39 4.68 -80.08
CA ILE A 746 -5.70 4.66 -80.72
C ILE A 746 -6.70 4.20 -79.66
N THR A 747 -7.74 4.99 -79.40
CA THR A 747 -8.80 4.58 -78.47
C THR A 747 -9.84 3.72 -79.19
N THR A 748 -10.47 2.78 -78.49
CA THR A 748 -11.56 1.96 -79.05
C THR A 748 -12.70 2.81 -79.59
N LEU A 749 -13.08 3.88 -78.88
CA LEU A 749 -14.14 4.79 -79.33
C LEU A 749 -13.80 5.49 -80.66
N GLU A 750 -12.54 5.91 -80.84
CA GLU A 750 -12.10 6.53 -82.10
C GLU A 750 -12.02 5.52 -83.24
N PHE A 751 -11.58 4.29 -82.94
CA PHE A 751 -11.47 3.20 -83.90
C PHE A 751 -12.85 2.76 -84.39
N ASP A 752 -13.78 2.44 -83.47
CA ASP A 752 -15.15 2.03 -83.77
C ASP A 752 -15.91 3.10 -84.57
N GLY A 753 -15.70 4.38 -84.24
CA GLY A 753 -16.34 5.49 -84.96
C GLY A 753 -15.94 5.57 -86.43
N VAL A 754 -14.65 5.36 -86.74
CA VAL A 754 -14.14 5.30 -88.11
C VAL A 754 -14.63 4.05 -88.83
N GLU A 755 -14.61 2.89 -88.17
CA GLU A 755 -15.11 1.64 -88.74
C GLU A 755 -16.58 1.73 -89.14
N LEU A 756 -17.44 2.24 -88.25
CA LEU A 756 -18.86 2.42 -88.53
C LEU A 756 -19.12 3.40 -89.68
N ALA A 757 -18.35 4.49 -89.76
CA ALA A 757 -18.45 5.45 -90.86
C ALA A 757 -17.97 4.85 -92.19
N ALA A 758 -16.88 4.08 -92.19
CA ALA A 758 -16.39 3.37 -93.37
C ALA A 758 -17.39 2.31 -93.86
N ILE A 759 -18.08 1.59 -92.96
CA ILE A 759 -19.14 0.64 -93.31
C ILE A 759 -20.31 1.36 -94.00
N GLN A 760 -20.70 2.54 -93.51
CA GLN A 760 -21.72 3.36 -94.16
C GLN A 760 -21.27 3.79 -95.56
N GLY A 761 -20.01 4.22 -95.72
CA GLY A 761 -19.41 4.52 -97.01
C GLY A 761 -19.38 3.33 -97.96
N LEU A 762 -19.01 2.15 -97.48
CA LEU A 762 -19.01 0.92 -98.26
C LEU A 762 -20.41 0.55 -98.75
N ASN A 763 -21.42 0.68 -97.88
CA ASN A 763 -22.81 0.46 -98.28
C ASN A 763 -23.26 1.48 -99.33
N GLN A 764 -22.90 2.76 -99.16
CA GLN A 764 -23.18 3.79 -100.16
C GLN A 764 -22.55 3.45 -101.52
N LYS A 765 -21.25 3.13 -101.55
CA LYS A 765 -20.54 2.73 -102.77
C LYS A 765 -21.17 1.49 -103.42
N LEU A 766 -21.63 0.52 -102.61
CA LEU A 766 -22.30 -0.69 -103.08
C LEU A 766 -23.64 -0.37 -103.75
N GLU A 767 -24.46 0.50 -103.16
CA GLU A 767 -25.74 0.93 -103.72
C GLU A 767 -25.55 1.76 -104.99
N GLU A 768 -24.58 2.67 -105.02
CA GLU A 768 -24.18 3.41 -106.24
C GLU A 768 -23.78 2.44 -107.36
N THR A 769 -22.92 1.46 -107.05
CA THR A 769 -22.50 0.42 -108.01
C THR A 769 -23.66 -0.46 -108.46
N ARG A 770 -24.64 -0.75 -107.60
CA ARG A 770 -25.84 -1.52 -107.94
C ARG A 770 -26.77 -0.73 -108.86
N ALA A 771 -26.95 0.57 -108.61
CA ALA A 771 -27.72 1.46 -109.46
C ALA A 771 -27.09 1.56 -110.85
N GLU A 772 -25.78 1.78 -110.93
CA GLU A 772 -25.05 1.82 -112.21
C GLU A 772 -25.16 0.48 -112.96
N ASN A 773 -25.02 -0.66 -112.27
CA ASN A 773 -25.22 -1.97 -112.89
C ASN A 773 -26.66 -2.20 -113.38
N ALA A 774 -27.67 -1.68 -112.67
CA ALA A 774 -29.07 -1.77 -113.10
C ALA A 774 -29.29 -0.94 -114.38
N GLU A 775 -28.75 0.27 -114.41
CA GLU A 775 -28.78 1.15 -115.59
C GLU A 775 -28.04 0.52 -116.78
N LEU A 776 -26.82 -0.01 -116.57
CA LEU A 776 -26.07 -0.71 -117.61
C LEU A 776 -26.80 -1.95 -118.13
N LYS A 777 -27.47 -2.72 -117.27
CA LYS A 777 -28.29 -3.87 -117.69
C LYS A 777 -29.50 -3.43 -118.50
N GLN A 778 -30.13 -2.31 -118.14
CA GLN A 778 -31.22 -1.73 -118.91
C GLN A 778 -30.73 -1.27 -120.28
N ASN A 779 -29.64 -0.48 -120.33
CA ASN A 779 -29.03 -0.01 -121.58
C ASN A 779 -28.60 -1.17 -122.49
N LEU A 780 -28.06 -2.26 -121.92
CA LEU A 780 -27.72 -3.46 -122.68
C LEU A 780 -28.95 -4.18 -123.24
N ALA A 781 -30.05 -4.24 -122.49
CA ALA A 781 -31.31 -4.82 -122.97
C ALA A 781 -31.90 -4.00 -124.13
N GLU A 782 -31.88 -2.67 -124.02
CA GLU A 782 -32.30 -1.75 -125.08
C GLU A 782 -31.42 -1.90 -126.33
N LEU A 783 -30.10 -1.98 -126.17
CA LEU A 783 -29.17 -2.19 -127.30
C LEU A 783 -29.39 -3.55 -127.98
N LYS A 784 -29.62 -4.62 -127.21
CA LYS A 784 -29.94 -5.95 -127.78
C LYS A 784 -31.23 -5.92 -128.61
N GLN A 785 -32.26 -5.25 -128.11
CA GLN A 785 -33.50 -5.05 -128.86
C GLN A 785 -33.26 -4.26 -130.16
N LEU A 786 -32.44 -3.20 -130.10
CA LEU A 786 -32.10 -2.41 -131.28
C LEU A 786 -31.34 -3.24 -132.34
N VAL A 787 -30.32 -4.01 -131.93
CA VAL A 787 -29.57 -4.91 -132.82
C VAL A 787 -30.48 -5.96 -133.46
N GLN A 788 -31.39 -6.55 -132.68
CA GLN A 788 -32.36 -7.52 -133.20
C GLN A 788 -33.30 -6.89 -134.22
N SER A 789 -33.82 -5.69 -133.95
CA SER A 789 -34.67 -4.95 -134.88
C SER A 789 -33.97 -4.53 -136.18
N LEU A 790 -32.64 -4.32 -136.13
CA LEU A 790 -31.82 -4.02 -137.31
C LEU A 790 -31.47 -5.28 -138.09
N ALA A 791 -31.29 -6.42 -137.42
CA ALA A 791 -31.07 -7.71 -138.06
C ALA A 791 -32.32 -8.22 -138.80
N GLU A 792 -33.52 -7.94 -138.29
CA GLU A 792 -34.82 -8.24 -138.94
C GLU A 792 -35.13 -7.34 -140.15
N LYS A 793 -34.35 -6.27 -140.37
CA LYS A 793 -34.47 -5.35 -141.52
C LYS A 793 -33.52 -5.67 -142.69
N LYS A 794 -32.83 -6.80 -142.64
CA LYS A 794 -32.11 -7.42 -143.77
C LYS A 794 -32.85 -8.69 -144.18
#